data_AF-A0A1F4RPN7-F1
#
_entry.id   AF-A0A1F4RPN7-F1
#
_cell.length_a   1.000
_cell.length_b   1.000
_cell.length_c   1.000
_cell.angle_alpha   90.00
_cell.angle_beta   90.00
_cell.angle_gamma   90.00
#
_symmetry.space_group_name_H-M   'P 1'
#
loop_
_entity.id
_entity.type
_entity.pdbx_description
1 polymer ?
#
loop_
_entity_poly.entity_id
_entity_poly.type
_entity_poly.pdbx_seq_one_letter_code
_entity_poly.pdbx_strand_id
1 'polypeptide(L)'
;MKTLFFHLVFCGILLFSNIQAQEKLYPNTFPLGDVTLLDGPFKNARDLNIQTLLKYNVDRLLAPYRKQAGLTLKASSYTNWDGLDGHVGGHYLSAMAINYAATGNTECKQRMEYMISELKACQDANATNNSTWGIGYAGGVPNSSAIWSTFKTGNFTAYRAAWVPWYNLHKMYAGLRDAWLYAGNEDAKTIFLKFCDWGVNITSALSDAQMESMLGTEHGGMNEIFADAYQMTGDVKYLTAAKRFSHKELLNAMAASRDNLDNKHANTQVPKAVGFQRIAELSGDNTYIKAGSFFWETVTSNRSLASGGNSRSEHFPSASACIDYVNEVQGPESCNTNNILKLTEDLFRVNPLAKYADFYERALYNHILSTQHPVHGGYVYFTPARPRHYRVYSAPNQAMWCCVGTGMENHGKYGEFIYTHQNDSLFLNLFIASEFDWKEKGVKIKQETNFPYEEQTKLLVTEGSSQFKLMIRYPSWVNAGALKVIVNGDTLSYTAQPSSYIAVDRSWTSGDVVEIILPMHNAIEQLPNVPAYIAFLHGPILLGAKTGTESLTGLIADDSRWGHIASGSMLPIDKAPIIVEDDRSKIAEKLVPVTGKPLTFATSGVTIVNSQNNLEFEPFYKIHDSRYMMYWMALTNTQYQALLDSISAGSLEKRTIDSVAIGAQQFEADHAMKTLNSYSGTHMGEFWRDARNGGYFSYNLKTNGETNLSLMVRYWGNESGNRTFDILIDDAKLATENLTGKWNVSEFRNVEYAIPDSMVEGKDKIRVKFQAPSNGYAGGVFYLRLLRPKSTTGIKKTMNHPHFYKLNQNYPNPFNPTTHIAYSVPQSSYIRLKVYNLLGQEVTTLFEGLRQQGNYTATFDGRGLSGGVYLYRMTAANFVDTKKTMLLK
;
A
#
# COMPACT_ATOMS: atom_id res chain seq x y z
N MET A 1 -71.63 -33.03 32.60
CA MET A 1 -71.35 -32.08 33.68
C MET A 1 -69.84 -32.04 33.90
N LYS A 2 -69.23 -30.87 33.65
CA LYS A 2 -67.91 -30.35 34.05
C LYS A 2 -66.76 -31.29 34.53
N THR A 3 -65.60 -31.08 33.89
CA THR A 3 -64.21 -31.00 34.39
C THR A 3 -63.53 -32.21 35.05
N LEU A 4 -62.41 -32.65 34.46
CA LEU A 4 -61.14 -32.80 35.18
C LEU A 4 -59.95 -32.64 34.22
N PHE A 5 -59.18 -31.58 34.43
CA PHE A 5 -57.97 -31.22 33.68
C PHE A 5 -56.77 -31.96 34.28
N PHE A 6 -56.01 -32.68 33.45
CA PHE A 6 -54.70 -33.22 33.79
C PHE A 6 -53.66 -32.09 33.81
N HIS A 7 -52.93 -31.92 34.91
CA HIS A 7 -51.67 -31.19 34.94
C HIS A 7 -50.53 -32.19 34.76
N LEU A 8 -49.84 -32.09 33.62
CA LEU A 8 -48.59 -32.78 33.32
C LEU A 8 -47.45 -31.80 33.58
N VAL A 9 -46.60 -32.14 34.54
CA VAL A 9 -45.38 -31.42 34.91
C VAL A 9 -44.39 -31.50 33.75
N PHE A 10 -44.07 -30.37 33.13
CA PHE A 10 -43.04 -30.26 32.10
C PHE A 10 -41.68 -30.06 32.79
N CYS A 11 -40.90 -31.13 32.91
CA CYS A 11 -39.47 -31.03 33.23
C CYS A 11 -38.72 -30.51 31.99
N GLY A 12 -38.45 -29.21 31.95
CA GLY A 12 -37.51 -28.62 31.01
C GLY A 12 -36.08 -28.98 31.40
N ILE A 13 -35.44 -29.85 30.61
CA ILE A 13 -33.99 -30.04 30.64
C ILE A 13 -33.37 -28.76 30.05
N LEU A 14 -32.93 -27.85 30.93
CA LEU A 14 -32.03 -26.76 30.57
C LEU A 14 -30.65 -27.39 30.31
N LEU A 15 -30.38 -27.73 29.04
CA LEU A 15 -29.02 -27.90 28.55
C LEU A 15 -28.35 -26.53 28.65
N PHE A 16 -27.56 -26.31 29.70
CA PHE A 16 -26.65 -25.17 29.77
C PHE A 16 -25.57 -25.39 28.70
N SER A 17 -25.73 -24.77 27.54
CA SER A 17 -24.64 -24.58 26.59
C SER A 17 -23.55 -23.75 27.29
N ASN A 18 -22.35 -24.29 27.42
CA ASN A 18 -21.19 -23.54 27.91
C ASN A 18 -20.81 -22.51 26.84
N ILE A 19 -21.43 -21.32 26.89
CA ILE A 19 -21.15 -20.19 26.00
C ILE A 19 -19.66 -19.81 26.14
N GLN A 20 -18.95 -19.84 25.02
CA GLN A 20 -17.52 -19.53 24.99
C GLN A 20 -17.28 -18.02 25.15
N ALA A 21 -16.11 -17.61 25.64
CA ALA A 21 -15.80 -16.20 25.88
C ALA A 21 -15.89 -15.34 24.61
N GLN A 22 -15.55 -15.90 23.44
CA GLN A 22 -15.73 -15.29 22.12
C GLN A 22 -17.16 -14.82 21.88
N GLU A 23 -18.14 -15.68 22.12
CA GLU A 23 -19.57 -15.40 21.91
C GLU A 23 -20.09 -14.32 22.87
N LYS A 24 -19.47 -14.18 24.06
CA LYS A 24 -19.82 -13.13 25.02
C LYS A 24 -19.37 -11.75 24.56
N LEU A 25 -18.24 -11.68 23.86
CA LEU A 25 -17.69 -10.40 23.36
C LEU A 25 -18.25 -10.05 21.97
N TYR A 26 -18.40 -11.05 21.10
CA TYR A 26 -18.84 -10.93 19.72
C TYR A 26 -19.92 -11.98 19.39
N PRO A 27 -21.21 -11.68 19.62
CA PRO A 27 -22.29 -12.68 19.58
C PRO A 27 -22.58 -13.26 18.19
N ASN A 28 -22.20 -12.57 17.12
CA ASN A 28 -22.48 -12.94 15.72
C ASN A 28 -21.26 -13.57 15.01
N THR A 29 -20.33 -14.12 15.79
CA THR A 29 -19.11 -14.77 15.27
C THR A 29 -19.02 -16.18 15.82
N PHE A 30 -18.34 -17.06 15.09
CA PHE A 30 -18.01 -18.38 15.60
C PHE A 30 -16.70 -18.35 16.38
N PRO A 31 -16.61 -19.12 17.47
CA PRO A 31 -15.32 -19.37 18.08
C PRO A 31 -14.30 -19.92 17.10
N LEU A 32 -13.04 -19.53 17.25
CA LEU A 32 -12.00 -19.89 16.29
C LEU A 32 -11.71 -21.40 16.31
N GLY A 33 -11.91 -22.05 17.46
CA GLY A 33 -11.77 -23.50 17.62
C GLY A 33 -12.89 -24.32 16.97
N ASP A 34 -13.96 -23.68 16.49
CA ASP A 34 -15.05 -24.35 15.76
C ASP A 34 -14.78 -24.43 14.25
N VAL A 35 -13.70 -23.79 13.77
CA VAL A 35 -13.27 -23.81 12.37
C VAL A 35 -11.85 -24.37 12.26
N THR A 36 -11.73 -25.58 11.73
CA THR A 36 -10.45 -26.23 11.48
C THR A 36 -10.03 -26.03 10.03
N LEU A 37 -8.90 -25.34 9.79
CA LEU A 37 -8.33 -25.23 8.44
C LEU A 37 -7.82 -26.59 7.94
N LEU A 38 -8.19 -26.95 6.71
CA LEU A 38 -7.67 -28.10 5.98
C LEU A 38 -6.42 -27.73 5.18
N ASP A 39 -5.81 -28.70 4.50
CA ASP A 39 -4.59 -28.49 3.73
C ASP A 39 -4.72 -27.37 2.70
N GLY A 40 -3.72 -26.49 2.66
CA GLY A 40 -3.72 -25.30 1.81
C GLY A 40 -2.79 -24.21 2.32
N PRO A 41 -2.70 -23.07 1.60
CA PRO A 41 -1.77 -21.99 1.93
C PRO A 41 -2.00 -21.40 3.32
N PHE A 42 -3.26 -21.29 3.76
CA PHE A 42 -3.60 -20.70 5.07
C PHE A 42 -3.22 -21.60 6.25
N LYS A 43 -3.47 -22.91 6.15
CA LYS A 43 -3.02 -23.88 7.16
C LYS A 43 -1.49 -23.89 7.25
N ASN A 44 -0.80 -23.90 6.11
CA ASN A 44 0.66 -23.87 6.07
C ASN A 44 1.22 -22.59 6.73
N ALA A 45 0.66 -21.42 6.42
CA ALA A 45 1.06 -20.15 7.03
C ALA A 45 0.78 -20.12 8.55
N ARG A 46 -0.37 -20.64 9.00
CA ARG A 46 -0.69 -20.79 10.43
C ARG A 46 0.33 -21.68 11.15
N ASP A 47 0.59 -22.87 10.61
CA ASP A 47 1.48 -23.85 11.23
C ASP A 47 2.93 -23.33 11.29
N LEU A 48 3.39 -22.65 10.23
CA LEU A 48 4.68 -21.98 10.22
C LEU A 48 4.75 -20.79 11.20
N ASN A 49 3.63 -20.08 11.38
CA ASN A 49 3.55 -19.01 12.36
C ASN A 49 3.75 -19.54 13.78
N ILE A 50 3.11 -20.65 14.15
CA ILE A 50 3.35 -21.32 15.44
C ILE A 50 4.83 -21.64 15.60
N GLN A 51 5.45 -22.29 14.60
CA GLN A 51 6.90 -22.59 14.66
C GLN A 51 7.77 -21.33 14.81
N THR A 52 7.37 -20.22 14.20
CA THR A 52 8.07 -18.93 14.29
C THR A 52 7.94 -18.34 15.68
N LEU A 53 6.73 -18.33 16.24
CA LEU A 53 6.42 -17.82 17.58
C LEU A 53 7.17 -18.57 18.68
N LEU A 54 7.31 -19.90 18.52
CA LEU A 54 8.01 -20.73 19.51
C LEU A 54 9.52 -20.48 19.57
N LYS A 55 10.09 -19.77 18.59
CA LYS A 55 11.50 -19.33 18.61
C LYS A 55 11.75 -18.11 19.51
N TYR A 56 10.72 -17.35 19.89
CA TYR A 56 10.91 -16.15 20.73
C TYR A 56 11.22 -16.52 22.18
N ASN A 57 12.15 -15.79 22.80
CA ASN A 57 12.42 -15.89 24.24
C ASN A 57 11.39 -15.08 25.04
N VAL A 58 10.57 -15.78 25.81
CA VAL A 58 9.44 -15.22 26.59
C VAL A 58 9.93 -14.34 27.74
N ASP A 59 11.00 -14.71 28.44
CA ASP A 59 11.53 -13.90 29.55
C ASP A 59 12.08 -12.55 29.07
N ARG A 60 12.63 -12.49 27.85
CA ARG A 60 13.04 -11.22 27.23
C ARG A 60 11.83 -10.33 26.88
N LEU A 61 10.71 -10.93 26.46
CA LEU A 61 9.45 -10.20 26.23
C LEU A 61 8.85 -9.67 27.55
N LEU A 62 9.02 -10.41 28.64
CA LEU A 62 8.52 -10.03 29.98
C LEU A 62 9.44 -9.06 30.74
N ALA A 63 10.71 -8.93 30.34
CA ALA A 63 11.70 -8.09 31.01
C ALA A 63 11.24 -6.63 31.24
N PRO A 64 10.60 -5.93 30.26
CA PRO A 64 10.12 -4.57 30.46
C PRO A 64 9.09 -4.44 31.60
N TYR A 65 8.16 -5.39 31.70
CA TYR A 65 7.11 -5.41 32.73
C TYR A 65 7.71 -5.62 34.12
N ARG A 66 8.61 -6.60 34.26
CA ARG A 66 9.33 -6.85 35.51
C ARG A 66 10.15 -5.64 35.95
N LYS A 67 10.81 -4.96 34.99
CA LYS A 67 11.57 -3.73 35.21
C LYS A 67 10.69 -2.62 35.80
N GLN A 68 9.54 -2.33 35.20
CA GLN A 68 8.65 -1.26 35.70
C GLN A 68 8.03 -1.61 37.07
N ALA A 69 7.79 -2.89 37.34
CA ALA A 69 7.28 -3.38 38.62
C ALA A 69 8.31 -3.39 39.76
N GLY A 70 9.59 -3.13 39.47
CA GLY A 70 10.68 -3.23 40.46
C GLY A 70 11.04 -4.67 40.83
N LEU A 71 10.72 -5.65 39.96
CA LEU A 71 11.05 -7.06 40.16
C LEU A 71 12.39 -7.41 39.50
N THR A 72 13.08 -8.43 40.03
CA THR A 72 14.31 -8.96 39.42
C THR A 72 14.06 -9.45 38.00
N LEU A 73 14.89 -9.01 37.05
CA LEU A 73 14.81 -9.44 35.65
C LEU A 73 15.24 -10.91 35.52
N LYS A 74 14.53 -11.66 34.65
CA LYS A 74 14.89 -13.04 34.29
C LYS A 74 15.73 -13.11 33.01
N ALA A 75 15.62 -12.10 32.16
CA ALA A 75 16.45 -11.89 30.98
C ALA A 75 16.53 -10.39 30.65
N SER A 76 17.41 -10.01 29.73
CA SER A 76 17.51 -8.63 29.24
C SER A 76 16.43 -8.31 28.19
N SER A 77 15.96 -7.06 28.15
CA SER A 77 15.10 -6.57 27.07
C SER A 77 15.71 -6.78 25.68
N TYR A 78 14.88 -6.74 24.64
CA TYR A 78 15.35 -6.62 23.27
C TYR A 78 15.88 -5.20 23.00
N THR A 79 16.84 -5.10 22.08
CA THR A 79 17.56 -3.87 21.71
C THR A 79 16.87 -3.11 20.57
N ASN A 80 16.26 -3.84 19.63
CA ASN A 80 15.52 -3.24 18.53
C ASN A 80 14.32 -2.45 19.06
N TRP A 81 14.19 -1.20 18.59
CA TRP A 81 13.15 -0.26 19.03
C TRP A 81 13.13 0.00 20.56
N ASP A 82 14.32 0.05 21.17
CA ASP A 82 14.51 0.56 22.54
C ASP A 82 13.79 1.90 22.74
N GLY A 83 13.02 2.01 23.81
CA GLY A 83 12.10 3.12 24.08
C GLY A 83 10.63 2.79 23.82
N LEU A 84 10.32 1.73 23.06
CA LEU A 84 8.97 1.18 22.89
C LEU A 84 8.80 -0.16 23.64
N ASP A 85 9.66 -0.48 24.59
CA ASP A 85 9.70 -1.74 25.32
C ASP A 85 8.32 -2.21 25.83
N GLY A 86 8.02 -3.49 25.63
CA GLY A 86 6.79 -4.13 26.08
C GLY A 86 5.75 -4.32 24.97
N HIS A 87 5.69 -3.46 23.95
CA HIS A 87 4.60 -3.53 22.95
C HIS A 87 4.47 -4.90 22.25
N VAL A 88 5.60 -5.55 21.89
CA VAL A 88 5.62 -6.91 21.30
C VAL A 88 5.12 -7.97 22.26
N GLY A 89 5.33 -7.82 23.58
CA GLY A 89 4.87 -8.78 24.58
C GLY A 89 3.35 -8.90 24.62
N GLY A 90 2.64 -7.79 24.42
CA GLY A 90 1.18 -7.78 24.28
C GLY A 90 0.70 -8.53 23.04
N HIS A 91 1.29 -8.21 21.88
CA HIS A 91 1.00 -8.91 20.61
C HIS A 91 1.29 -10.41 20.68
N TYR A 92 2.42 -10.80 21.29
CA TYR A 92 2.78 -12.19 21.47
C TYR A 92 1.75 -12.94 22.33
N LEU A 93 1.23 -12.30 23.39
CA LEU A 93 0.18 -12.87 24.21
C LEU A 93 -1.11 -13.10 23.42
N SER A 94 -1.55 -12.13 22.61
CA SER A 94 -2.67 -12.31 21.66
C SER A 94 -2.42 -13.47 20.71
N ALA A 95 -1.24 -13.52 20.08
CA ALA A 95 -0.88 -14.56 19.14
C ALA A 95 -0.88 -15.97 19.76
N MET A 96 -0.40 -16.13 20.99
CA MET A 96 -0.46 -17.42 21.70
C MET A 96 -1.90 -17.85 21.95
N ALA A 97 -2.76 -16.93 22.37
CA ALA A 97 -4.17 -17.21 22.64
C ALA A 97 -4.93 -17.59 21.35
N ILE A 98 -4.74 -16.83 20.26
CA ILE A 98 -5.33 -17.09 18.95
C ILE A 98 -4.92 -18.47 18.44
N ASN A 99 -3.62 -18.78 18.43
CA ASN A 99 -3.15 -20.06 17.89
C ASN A 99 -3.54 -21.25 18.78
N TYR A 100 -3.65 -21.07 20.09
CA TYR A 100 -4.23 -22.09 20.98
C TYR A 100 -5.70 -22.35 20.63
N ALA A 101 -6.52 -21.31 20.47
CA ALA A 101 -7.92 -21.50 20.09
C ALA A 101 -8.06 -22.18 18.72
N ALA A 102 -7.24 -21.80 17.73
CA ALA A 102 -7.30 -22.32 16.37
C ALA A 102 -6.83 -23.77 16.22
N THR A 103 -6.03 -24.30 17.16
CA THR A 103 -5.32 -25.59 16.96
C THR A 103 -5.27 -26.51 18.17
N GLY A 104 -5.59 -26.01 19.36
CA GLY A 104 -5.35 -26.72 20.62
C GLY A 104 -3.87 -26.88 20.98
N ASN A 105 -2.94 -26.14 20.36
CA ASN A 105 -1.50 -26.27 20.61
C ASN A 105 -1.15 -26.02 22.09
N THR A 106 -0.63 -27.06 22.75
CA THR A 106 -0.37 -27.05 24.20
C THR A 106 0.80 -26.16 24.59
N GLU A 107 1.82 -26.02 23.74
CA GLU A 107 2.97 -25.14 24.01
C GLU A 107 2.54 -23.66 23.95
N CYS A 108 1.70 -23.28 22.99
CA CYS A 108 1.10 -21.94 22.94
C CYS A 108 0.33 -21.64 24.24
N LYS A 109 -0.47 -22.60 24.73
CA LYS A 109 -1.18 -22.47 26.01
C LYS A 109 -0.21 -22.29 27.19
N GLN A 110 0.80 -23.13 27.29
CA GLN A 110 1.78 -23.09 28.39
C GLN A 110 2.53 -21.75 28.45
N ARG A 111 2.98 -21.23 27.31
CA ARG A 111 3.66 -19.92 27.25
C ARG A 111 2.73 -18.75 27.55
N MET A 112 1.48 -18.80 27.06
CA MET A 112 0.45 -17.83 27.40
C MET A 112 0.20 -17.80 28.91
N GLU A 113 -0.06 -18.96 29.53
CA GLU A 113 -0.31 -19.07 30.97
C GLU A 113 0.90 -18.63 31.81
N TYR A 114 2.12 -18.97 31.38
CA TYR A 114 3.35 -18.47 32.00
C TYR A 114 3.41 -16.95 31.98
N MET A 115 3.18 -16.31 30.82
CA MET A 115 3.17 -14.85 30.72
C MET A 115 2.11 -14.21 31.61
N ILE A 116 0.89 -14.76 31.66
CA ILE A 116 -0.19 -14.26 32.52
C ILE A 116 0.22 -14.32 33.99
N SER A 117 0.86 -15.42 34.42
CA SER A 117 1.34 -15.55 35.80
C SER A 117 2.41 -14.51 36.16
N GLU A 118 3.31 -14.20 35.23
CA GLU A 118 4.36 -13.20 35.41
C GLU A 118 3.80 -11.77 35.39
N LEU A 119 2.82 -11.50 34.53
CA LEU A 119 2.11 -10.22 34.47
C LEU A 119 1.29 -9.97 35.74
N LYS A 120 0.68 -11.02 36.31
CA LYS A 120 -0.01 -10.96 37.62
C LYS A 120 0.95 -10.53 38.71
N ALA A 121 2.11 -11.18 38.80
CA ALA A 121 3.16 -10.81 39.76
C ALA A 121 3.63 -9.35 39.56
N CYS A 122 3.76 -8.89 38.31
CA CYS A 122 4.11 -7.49 38.01
C CYS A 122 3.00 -6.52 38.44
N GLN A 123 1.73 -6.83 38.18
CA GLN A 123 0.60 -5.98 38.57
C GLN A 123 0.47 -5.86 40.09
N ASP A 124 0.63 -6.97 40.82
CA ASP A 124 0.60 -6.99 42.28
C ASP A 124 1.79 -6.21 42.89
N ALA A 125 2.98 -6.36 42.31
CA ALA A 125 4.16 -5.60 42.72
C ALA A 125 4.01 -4.10 42.43
N ASN A 126 3.44 -3.71 41.28
CA ASN A 126 3.14 -2.30 40.98
C ASN A 126 2.15 -1.68 41.98
N ALA A 127 1.14 -2.42 42.42
CA ALA A 127 0.20 -1.92 43.43
C ALA A 127 0.89 -1.60 44.76
N THR A 128 1.97 -2.33 45.09
CA THR A 128 2.74 -2.14 46.33
C THR A 128 3.86 -1.09 46.16
N ASN A 129 4.73 -1.28 45.18
CA ASN A 129 5.94 -0.49 44.98
C ASN A 129 5.63 0.91 44.41
N ASN A 130 4.52 1.05 43.69
CA ASN A 130 4.16 2.25 42.93
C ASN A 130 2.76 2.76 43.31
N SER A 131 2.33 2.61 44.57
CA SER A 131 0.94 2.82 45.02
C SER A 131 0.28 4.16 44.64
N THR A 132 1.07 5.21 44.34
CA THR A 132 0.53 6.51 43.92
C THR A 132 0.02 6.55 42.48
N TRP A 133 0.46 5.64 41.61
CA TRP A 133 0.10 5.59 40.20
C TRP A 133 -0.08 4.17 39.63
N GLY A 134 0.41 3.12 40.30
CA GLY A 134 0.57 1.77 39.75
C GLY A 134 -0.49 0.75 40.17
N ILE A 135 -1.51 1.13 40.94
CA ILE A 135 -2.59 0.21 41.36
C ILE A 135 -3.36 -0.25 40.11
N GLY A 136 -3.28 -1.55 39.78
CA GLY A 136 -3.87 -2.15 38.59
C GLY A 136 -3.01 -2.06 37.32
N TYR A 137 -1.84 -1.42 37.36
CA TYR A 137 -0.98 -1.25 36.19
C TYR A 137 -0.26 -2.55 35.80
N ALA A 138 -0.41 -2.98 34.54
CA ALA A 138 0.22 -4.17 33.98
C ALA A 138 1.09 -3.86 32.73
N GLY A 139 1.60 -2.64 32.60
CA GLY A 139 2.37 -2.19 31.43
C GLY A 139 3.89 -2.31 31.54
N GLY A 140 4.57 -2.24 30.39
CA GLY A 140 6.02 -2.32 30.26
C GLY A 140 6.70 -1.03 29.81
N VAL A 141 5.96 0.09 29.72
CA VAL A 141 6.43 1.36 29.14
C VAL A 141 7.68 1.87 29.89
N PRO A 142 8.77 2.21 29.19
CA PRO A 142 9.94 2.82 29.81
C PRO A 142 9.60 4.10 30.58
N ASN A 143 10.26 4.31 31.73
CA ASN A 143 10.04 5.48 32.59
C ASN A 143 8.60 5.64 33.12
N SER A 144 7.85 4.54 33.28
CA SER A 144 6.46 4.55 33.74
C SER A 144 6.24 5.36 35.02
N SER A 145 7.16 5.27 36.00
CA SER A 145 7.02 6.05 37.23
C SER A 145 7.02 7.56 36.99
N ALA A 146 7.89 8.08 36.11
CA ALA A 146 7.95 9.50 35.82
C ALA A 146 6.76 9.96 34.98
N ILE A 147 6.33 9.13 34.03
CA ILE A 147 5.18 9.41 33.16
C ILE A 147 3.91 9.46 34.00
N TRP A 148 3.54 8.36 34.65
CA TRP A 148 2.20 8.20 35.23
C TRP A 148 2.00 9.02 36.51
N SER A 149 3.07 9.30 37.28
CA SER A 149 2.95 10.14 38.47
C SER A 149 2.56 11.59 38.15
N THR A 150 3.06 12.15 37.03
CA THR A 150 2.73 13.52 36.61
C THR A 150 1.56 13.57 35.65
N PHE A 151 1.33 12.49 34.90
CA PHE A 151 0.25 12.39 33.92
C PHE A 151 -1.12 12.64 34.56
N LYS A 152 -1.39 12.03 35.73
CA LYS A 152 -2.67 12.17 36.42
C LYS A 152 -2.98 13.59 36.91
N THR A 153 -1.96 14.46 37.00
CA THR A 153 -2.11 15.88 37.36
C THR A 153 -2.20 16.80 36.14
N GLY A 154 -2.31 16.23 34.93
CA GLY A 154 -2.34 16.98 33.67
C GLY A 154 -0.98 17.49 33.18
N ASN A 155 0.12 17.05 33.78
CA ASN A 155 1.48 17.37 33.32
C ASN A 155 1.98 16.28 32.38
N PHE A 156 1.93 16.57 31.07
CA PHE A 156 2.29 15.64 30.00
C PHE A 156 3.75 15.74 29.52
N THR A 157 4.63 16.45 30.22
CA THR A 157 6.03 16.63 29.77
C THR A 157 6.76 15.29 29.63
N ALA A 158 6.70 14.42 30.66
CA ALA A 158 7.31 13.10 30.60
C ALA A 158 6.60 12.18 29.58
N TYR A 159 5.28 12.26 29.49
CA TYR A 159 4.48 11.52 28.51
C TYR A 159 4.87 11.85 27.05
N ARG A 160 5.03 13.13 26.73
CA ARG A 160 5.40 13.61 25.38
C ARG A 160 6.85 13.34 25.02
N ALA A 161 7.71 13.12 26.01
CA ALA A 161 9.10 12.70 25.79
C ALA A 161 9.23 11.19 25.52
N ALA A 162 8.21 10.40 25.85
CA ALA A 162 8.20 8.96 25.67
C ALA A 162 7.60 8.56 24.31
N TRP A 163 8.01 7.40 23.80
CA TRP A 163 7.54 6.89 22.52
C TRP A 163 6.17 6.22 22.67
N VAL A 164 5.13 6.92 22.21
CA VAL A 164 3.72 6.48 22.12
C VAL A 164 3.21 5.58 23.28
N PRO A 165 3.22 6.06 24.54
CA PRO A 165 2.93 5.22 25.72
C PRO A 165 1.59 4.48 25.67
N TRP A 166 0.50 5.15 25.23
CA TRP A 166 -0.82 4.51 25.16
C TRP A 166 -0.90 3.44 24.06
N TYR A 167 -0.19 3.61 22.93
CA TYR A 167 -0.10 2.55 21.92
C TYR A 167 0.55 1.28 22.49
N ASN A 168 1.60 1.45 23.30
CA ASN A 168 2.30 0.36 23.94
C ASN A 168 1.38 -0.37 24.93
N LEU A 169 0.73 0.37 25.83
CA LEU A 169 -0.22 -0.21 26.79
C LEU A 169 -1.37 -0.91 26.08
N HIS A 170 -1.92 -0.31 25.00
CA HIS A 170 -2.98 -0.90 24.19
C HIS A 170 -2.66 -2.35 23.79
N LYS A 171 -1.41 -2.67 23.43
CA LYS A 171 -1.06 -4.06 23.07
C LYS A 171 -1.18 -5.03 24.23
N MET A 172 -0.79 -4.62 25.43
CA MET A 172 -0.96 -5.47 26.59
C MET A 172 -2.43 -5.57 27.03
N TYR A 173 -3.22 -4.50 26.90
CA TYR A 173 -4.67 -4.59 27.07
C TYR A 173 -5.28 -5.62 26.11
N ALA A 174 -4.95 -5.53 24.82
CA ALA A 174 -5.41 -6.48 23.81
C ALA A 174 -4.95 -7.91 24.13
N GLY A 175 -3.67 -8.12 24.46
CA GLY A 175 -3.15 -9.43 24.85
C GLY A 175 -3.89 -10.08 26.02
N LEU A 176 -4.17 -9.33 27.08
CA LEU A 176 -4.90 -9.84 28.24
C LEU A 176 -6.38 -10.11 27.91
N ARG A 177 -7.01 -9.22 27.15
CA ARG A 177 -8.38 -9.43 26.64
C ARG A 177 -8.43 -10.70 25.79
N ASP A 178 -7.49 -10.87 24.88
CA ASP A 178 -7.46 -11.95 23.90
C ASP A 178 -7.15 -13.30 24.56
N ALA A 179 -6.30 -13.33 25.59
CA ALA A 179 -6.09 -14.53 26.40
C ALA A 179 -7.38 -15.00 27.12
N TRP A 180 -8.23 -14.07 27.58
CA TRP A 180 -9.56 -14.44 28.05
C TRP A 180 -10.48 -14.85 26.90
N LEU A 181 -10.52 -14.05 25.83
CA LEU A 181 -11.42 -14.20 24.69
C LEU A 181 -11.26 -15.57 24.02
N TYR A 182 -10.03 -15.94 23.65
CA TYR A 182 -9.72 -17.12 22.86
C TYR A 182 -9.43 -18.35 23.73
N ALA A 183 -8.91 -18.18 24.96
CA ALA A 183 -8.52 -19.31 25.81
C ALA A 183 -9.34 -19.48 27.09
N GLY A 184 -10.29 -18.58 27.37
CA GLY A 184 -11.12 -18.62 28.58
C GLY A 184 -10.33 -18.37 29.88
N ASN A 185 -9.16 -17.71 29.81
CA ASN A 185 -8.32 -17.50 30.97
C ASN A 185 -8.87 -16.39 31.89
N GLU A 186 -9.44 -16.76 33.04
CA GLU A 186 -10.06 -15.82 33.99
C GLU A 186 -9.06 -14.98 34.79
N ASP A 187 -7.81 -15.45 34.96
CA ASP A 187 -6.74 -14.63 35.53
C ASP A 187 -6.39 -13.46 34.60
N ALA A 188 -6.28 -13.72 33.29
CA ALA A 188 -6.07 -12.67 32.28
C ALA A 188 -7.20 -11.65 32.28
N LYS A 189 -8.47 -12.10 32.34
CA LYS A 189 -9.63 -11.21 32.50
C LYS A 189 -9.53 -10.33 33.75
N THR A 190 -9.14 -10.91 34.87
CA THR A 190 -9.01 -10.18 36.14
C THR A 190 -7.94 -9.11 36.05
N ILE A 191 -6.77 -9.44 35.48
CA ILE A 191 -5.68 -8.48 35.26
C ILE A 191 -6.14 -7.37 34.30
N PHE A 192 -6.80 -7.75 33.20
CA PHE A 192 -7.36 -6.83 32.20
C PHE A 192 -8.31 -5.82 32.83
N LEU A 193 -9.32 -6.27 33.58
CA LEU A 193 -10.31 -5.37 34.17
C LEU A 193 -9.68 -4.43 35.22
N LYS A 194 -8.77 -4.93 36.07
CA LYS A 194 -7.99 -4.07 36.98
C LYS A 194 -7.15 -3.04 36.23
N PHE A 195 -6.61 -3.43 35.07
CA PHE A 195 -5.84 -2.53 34.22
C PHE A 195 -6.74 -1.50 33.53
N CYS A 196 -7.98 -1.86 33.17
CA CYS A 196 -8.97 -0.91 32.67
C CYS A 196 -9.38 0.09 33.76
N ASP A 197 -9.61 -0.38 35.00
CA ASP A 197 -9.85 0.48 36.15
C ASP A 197 -8.69 1.46 36.39
N TRP A 198 -7.44 1.01 36.26
CA TRP A 198 -6.26 1.88 36.29
C TRP A 198 -6.33 2.96 35.20
N GLY A 199 -6.65 2.59 33.95
CA GLY A 199 -6.73 3.53 32.83
C GLY A 199 -7.83 4.59 33.00
N VAL A 200 -8.97 4.18 33.57
CA VAL A 200 -10.05 5.10 33.97
C VAL A 200 -9.58 6.03 35.09
N ASN A 201 -8.91 5.49 36.11
CA ASN A 201 -8.44 6.26 37.27
C ASN A 201 -7.38 7.30 36.88
N ILE A 202 -6.37 6.91 36.10
CA ILE A 202 -5.23 7.77 35.73
C ILE A 202 -5.65 8.95 34.83
N THR A 203 -6.79 8.83 34.15
CA THR A 203 -7.37 9.87 33.28
C THR A 203 -8.57 10.61 33.90
N SER A 204 -9.02 10.21 35.09
CA SER A 204 -10.26 10.71 35.71
C SER A 204 -10.26 12.22 35.97
N ALA A 205 -9.13 12.78 36.39
CA ALA A 205 -8.99 14.21 36.72
C ALA A 205 -8.69 15.11 35.51
N LEU A 206 -8.44 14.53 34.33
CA LEU A 206 -8.16 15.30 33.13
C LEU A 206 -9.44 15.93 32.60
N SER A 207 -9.38 17.20 32.19
CA SER A 207 -10.43 17.84 31.40
C SER A 207 -10.51 17.24 29.98
N ASP A 208 -11.63 17.45 29.29
CA ASP A 208 -11.78 16.99 27.90
C ASP A 208 -10.74 17.65 26.96
N ALA A 209 -10.38 18.92 27.19
CA ALA A 209 -9.32 19.58 26.44
C ALA A 209 -7.94 18.91 26.66
N GLN A 210 -7.66 18.46 27.88
CA GLN A 210 -6.43 17.72 28.18
C GLN A 210 -6.46 16.31 27.58
N MET A 211 -7.61 15.63 27.59
CA MET A 211 -7.79 14.36 26.88
C MET A 211 -7.53 14.52 25.39
N GLU A 212 -8.14 15.50 24.71
CA GLU A 212 -7.89 15.75 23.29
C GLU A 212 -6.41 16.06 23.01
N SER A 213 -5.78 16.89 23.84
CA SER A 213 -4.35 17.19 23.71
C SER A 213 -3.47 15.94 23.85
N MET A 214 -3.80 15.03 24.77
CA MET A 214 -3.12 13.75 24.93
C MET A 214 -3.32 12.84 23.70
N LEU A 215 -4.54 12.78 23.17
CA LEU A 215 -4.91 11.95 22.01
C LEU A 215 -4.26 12.43 20.70
N GLY A 216 -3.61 13.59 20.69
CA GLY A 216 -2.70 14.00 19.62
C GLY A 216 -1.46 13.10 19.47
N THR A 217 -1.08 12.37 20.52
CA THR A 217 -0.08 11.28 20.46
C THR A 217 -0.76 9.95 20.21
N GLU A 218 -0.13 9.06 19.43
CA GLU A 218 -0.69 7.76 19.11
C GLU A 218 -1.02 6.93 20.36
N HIS A 219 -2.23 6.37 20.36
CA HIS A 219 -2.83 5.65 21.48
C HIS A 219 -3.46 4.31 21.07
N GLY A 220 -3.17 3.82 19.87
CA GLY A 220 -3.78 2.59 19.35
C GLY A 220 -5.31 2.58 19.46
N GLY A 221 -5.88 1.42 19.77
CA GLY A 221 -7.32 1.20 19.91
C GLY A 221 -7.79 1.27 21.37
N MET A 222 -7.27 2.18 22.20
CA MET A 222 -7.70 2.26 23.61
C MET A 222 -9.22 2.48 23.76
N ASN A 223 -9.86 3.17 22.82
CA ASN A 223 -11.31 3.32 22.79
C ASN A 223 -12.04 1.99 22.56
N GLU A 224 -11.50 1.10 21.73
CA GLU A 224 -12.00 -0.27 21.55
C GLU A 224 -11.87 -1.08 22.86
N ILE A 225 -10.71 -1.02 23.51
CA ILE A 225 -10.44 -1.73 24.76
C ILE A 225 -11.48 -1.42 25.85
N PHE A 226 -11.79 -0.15 26.04
CA PHE A 226 -12.81 0.25 27.02
C PHE A 226 -14.23 -0.11 26.59
N ALA A 227 -14.51 -0.11 25.28
CA ALA A 227 -15.80 -0.60 24.78
C ALA A 227 -15.96 -2.10 25.05
N ASP A 228 -14.90 -2.90 24.88
CA ASP A 228 -14.91 -4.32 25.24
C ASP A 228 -15.06 -4.54 26.74
N ALA A 229 -14.37 -3.75 27.58
CA ALA A 229 -14.57 -3.81 29.03
C ALA A 229 -16.02 -3.50 29.44
N TYR A 230 -16.70 -2.60 28.73
CA TYR A 230 -18.14 -2.36 28.91
C TYR A 230 -18.97 -3.59 28.54
N GLN A 231 -18.76 -4.18 27.36
CA GLN A 231 -19.46 -5.40 26.95
C GLN A 231 -19.26 -6.56 27.94
N MET A 232 -18.05 -6.67 28.51
CA MET A 232 -17.72 -7.73 29.48
C MET A 232 -18.38 -7.55 30.86
N THR A 233 -18.75 -6.34 31.26
CA THR A 233 -19.13 -6.02 32.65
C THR A 233 -20.49 -5.34 32.81
N GLY A 234 -20.97 -4.65 31.77
CA GLY A 234 -22.13 -3.75 31.85
C GLY A 234 -21.85 -2.43 32.59
N ASP A 235 -20.62 -2.19 33.08
CA ASP A 235 -20.30 -0.98 33.85
C ASP A 235 -20.09 0.22 32.91
N VAL A 236 -21.02 1.17 32.96
CA VAL A 236 -21.07 2.34 32.08
C VAL A 236 -19.80 3.20 32.13
N LYS A 237 -19.01 3.16 33.22
CA LYS A 237 -17.76 3.92 33.32
C LYS A 237 -16.79 3.59 32.18
N TYR A 238 -16.80 2.34 31.70
CA TYR A 238 -15.95 1.91 30.60
C TYR A 238 -16.44 2.46 29.26
N LEU A 239 -17.75 2.47 29.00
CA LEU A 239 -18.29 3.11 27.79
C LEU A 239 -18.02 4.63 27.80
N THR A 240 -18.11 5.28 28.95
CA THR A 240 -17.70 6.68 29.11
C THR A 240 -16.21 6.85 28.79
N ALA A 241 -15.34 6.01 29.33
CA ALA A 241 -13.91 6.03 29.03
C ALA A 241 -13.62 5.81 27.53
N ALA A 242 -14.29 4.85 26.89
CA ALA A 242 -14.19 4.60 25.45
C ALA A 242 -14.51 5.86 24.63
N LYS A 243 -15.60 6.56 24.97
CA LYS A 243 -15.98 7.83 24.33
C LYS A 243 -14.99 8.96 24.62
N ARG A 244 -14.35 9.00 25.80
CA ARG A 244 -13.31 9.97 26.16
C ARG A 244 -11.97 9.71 25.46
N PHE A 245 -11.64 8.45 25.16
CA PHE A 245 -10.47 8.05 24.36
C PHE A 245 -10.71 8.14 22.84
N SER A 246 -11.88 8.60 22.40
CA SER A 246 -12.20 8.76 20.99
C SER A 246 -11.85 10.17 20.50
N HIS A 247 -10.69 10.30 19.84
CA HIS A 247 -10.13 11.57 19.37
C HIS A 247 -11.08 12.33 18.45
N LYS A 248 -11.57 13.50 18.90
CA LYS A 248 -12.66 14.23 18.25
C LYS A 248 -12.26 14.82 16.89
N GLU A 249 -10.99 15.15 16.69
CA GLU A 249 -10.52 15.65 15.40
C GLU A 249 -10.83 14.67 14.24
N LEU A 250 -10.58 13.38 14.46
CA LEU A 250 -10.86 12.34 13.47
C LEU A 250 -12.35 11.96 13.48
N LEU A 251 -12.92 11.71 14.67
CA LEU A 251 -14.32 11.29 14.83
C LEU A 251 -15.28 12.27 14.14
N ASN A 252 -15.14 13.57 14.41
CA ASN A 252 -16.04 14.59 13.89
C ASN A 252 -15.88 14.78 12.39
N ALA A 253 -14.65 14.66 11.86
CA ALA A 253 -14.41 14.74 10.42
C ALA A 253 -15.08 13.56 9.69
N MET A 254 -14.87 12.33 10.17
CA MET A 254 -15.45 11.13 9.57
C MET A 254 -16.98 11.11 9.70
N ALA A 255 -17.53 11.51 10.85
CA ALA A 255 -18.98 11.60 11.06
C ALA A 255 -19.65 12.64 10.14
N ALA A 256 -18.91 13.68 9.75
CA ALA A 256 -19.33 14.69 8.78
C ALA A 256 -18.98 14.31 7.32
N SER A 257 -18.56 13.07 7.07
CA SER A 257 -18.16 12.58 5.74
C SER A 257 -17.07 13.43 5.08
N ARG A 258 -16.12 13.93 5.88
CA ARG A 258 -14.97 14.72 5.42
C ARG A 258 -13.70 13.92 5.58
N ASP A 259 -13.12 13.50 4.47
CA ASP A 259 -11.79 12.89 4.45
C ASP A 259 -10.72 13.95 4.82
N ASN A 260 -10.08 13.77 5.97
CA ASN A 260 -8.95 14.60 6.43
C ASN A 260 -7.69 13.77 6.67
N LEU A 261 -7.52 12.67 5.93
CA LEU A 261 -6.47 11.68 6.17
C LEU A 261 -5.12 12.02 5.54
N ASP A 262 -5.05 12.98 4.62
CA ASP A 262 -3.82 13.35 3.91
C ASP A 262 -2.65 13.61 4.87
N ASN A 263 -1.55 12.92 4.62
CA ASN A 263 -0.31 12.94 5.39
C ASN A 263 -0.45 12.59 6.88
N LYS A 264 -1.57 11.99 7.30
CA LYS A 264 -1.68 11.40 8.64
C LYS A 264 -1.05 10.01 8.64
N HIS A 265 -0.34 9.67 9.73
CA HIS A 265 0.15 8.32 9.97
C HIS A 265 -1.05 7.35 10.00
N ALA A 266 -1.06 6.40 9.09
CA ALA A 266 -2.23 5.59 8.77
C ALA A 266 -2.56 4.62 9.91
N ASN A 267 -1.58 3.85 10.39
CA ASN A 267 -1.77 2.91 11.49
C ASN A 267 -2.15 3.57 12.81
N THR A 268 -1.93 4.88 12.95
CA THR A 268 -2.42 5.65 14.10
C THR A 268 -3.92 5.90 14.00
N GLN A 269 -4.47 6.09 12.79
CA GLN A 269 -5.87 6.44 12.61
C GLN A 269 -6.79 5.21 12.56
N VAL A 270 -6.36 4.11 11.92
CA VAL A 270 -7.23 2.93 11.73
C VAL A 270 -7.74 2.35 13.06
N PRO A 271 -6.90 2.13 14.10
CA PRO A 271 -7.37 1.60 15.39
C PRO A 271 -8.36 2.54 16.10
N LYS A 272 -8.27 3.86 15.86
CA LYS A 272 -9.27 4.81 16.38
C LYS A 272 -10.63 4.55 15.74
N ALA A 273 -10.66 4.31 14.43
CA ALA A 273 -11.87 4.00 13.67
C ALA A 273 -12.46 2.63 14.04
N VAL A 274 -11.62 1.62 14.31
CA VAL A 274 -12.06 0.34 14.93
C VAL A 274 -12.81 0.63 16.24
N GLY A 275 -12.21 1.41 17.13
CA GLY A 275 -12.89 1.78 18.37
C GLY A 275 -14.14 2.64 18.18
N PHE A 276 -14.22 3.47 17.12
CA PHE A 276 -15.47 4.16 16.78
C PHE A 276 -16.57 3.18 16.43
N GLN A 277 -16.28 2.23 15.54
CA GLN A 277 -17.24 1.20 15.15
C GLN A 277 -17.63 0.32 16.34
N ARG A 278 -16.69 -0.02 17.23
CA ARG A 278 -17.00 -0.80 18.43
C ARG A 278 -17.92 -0.05 19.40
N ILE A 279 -17.70 1.25 19.60
CA ILE A 279 -18.61 2.10 20.38
C ILE A 279 -19.99 2.20 19.70
N ALA A 280 -20.01 2.28 18.37
CA ALA A 280 -21.26 2.32 17.61
C ALA A 280 -22.10 1.05 17.81
N GLU A 281 -21.48 -0.12 17.74
CA GLU A 281 -22.09 -1.43 17.98
C GLU A 281 -22.78 -1.50 19.36
N LEU A 282 -22.13 -0.99 20.41
CA LEU A 282 -22.61 -1.09 21.79
C LEU A 282 -23.58 0.02 22.21
N SER A 283 -23.49 1.21 21.60
CA SER A 283 -24.26 2.38 22.03
C SER A 283 -25.34 2.84 21.06
N GLY A 284 -25.32 2.38 19.80
CA GLY A 284 -26.23 2.86 18.76
C GLY A 284 -26.04 4.33 18.37
N ASP A 285 -24.92 4.95 18.77
CA ASP A 285 -24.65 6.37 18.54
C ASP A 285 -24.30 6.65 17.06
N ASN A 286 -25.19 7.37 16.38
CA ASN A 286 -25.11 7.64 14.95
C ASN A 286 -23.83 8.40 14.54
N THR A 287 -23.22 9.17 15.44
CA THR A 287 -21.94 9.84 15.17
C THR A 287 -20.84 8.83 14.92
N TYR A 288 -20.78 7.81 15.79
CA TYR A 288 -19.78 6.74 15.70
C TYR A 288 -20.08 5.79 14.54
N ILE A 289 -21.37 5.47 14.28
CA ILE A 289 -21.78 4.67 13.11
C ILE A 289 -21.26 5.31 11.82
N LYS A 290 -21.57 6.59 11.60
CA LYS A 290 -21.13 7.32 10.40
C LYS A 290 -19.61 7.42 10.31
N ALA A 291 -18.94 7.66 11.43
CA ALA A 291 -17.49 7.78 11.45
C ALA A 291 -16.79 6.47 11.07
N GLY A 292 -17.20 5.34 11.66
CA GLY A 292 -16.64 4.02 11.36
C GLY A 292 -16.84 3.61 9.91
N SER A 293 -18.08 3.72 9.41
CA SER A 293 -18.41 3.34 8.02
C SER A 293 -17.74 4.24 6.99
N PHE A 294 -17.78 5.57 7.16
CA PHE A 294 -17.17 6.50 6.21
C PHE A 294 -15.64 6.37 6.19
N PHE A 295 -15.00 6.17 7.35
CA PHE A 295 -13.55 5.93 7.40
C PHE A 295 -13.18 4.68 6.60
N TRP A 296 -13.90 3.57 6.80
CA TRP A 296 -13.67 2.35 6.04
C TRP A 296 -13.86 2.59 4.55
N GLU A 297 -14.98 3.18 4.13
CA GLU A 297 -15.29 3.43 2.72
C GLU A 297 -14.24 4.30 2.03
N THR A 298 -13.78 5.38 2.68
CA THR A 298 -12.76 6.25 2.07
C THR A 298 -11.41 5.54 1.96
N VAL A 299 -11.01 4.76 2.97
CA VAL A 299 -9.71 4.07 2.96
C VAL A 299 -9.70 2.94 1.94
N THR A 300 -10.73 2.10 1.91
CA THR A 300 -10.79 0.93 1.03
C THR A 300 -11.03 1.31 -0.43
N SER A 301 -11.81 2.37 -0.69
CA SER A 301 -12.15 2.78 -2.06
C SER A 301 -11.14 3.75 -2.67
N ASN A 302 -10.56 4.67 -1.88
CA ASN A 302 -9.77 5.79 -2.42
C ASN A 302 -8.28 5.72 -2.06
N ARG A 303 -7.90 4.95 -1.03
CA ARG A 303 -6.54 5.00 -0.45
C ARG A 303 -5.83 3.65 -0.39
N SER A 304 -6.46 2.58 -0.86
CA SER A 304 -5.90 1.22 -0.89
C SER A 304 -5.43 0.84 -2.29
N LEU A 305 -4.33 0.09 -2.36
CA LEU A 305 -3.79 -0.52 -3.57
C LEU A 305 -4.57 -1.80 -3.92
N ALA A 306 -4.29 -2.36 -5.10
CA ALA A 306 -4.88 -3.60 -5.59
C ALA A 306 -4.64 -4.80 -4.66
N SER A 307 -3.60 -4.75 -3.81
CA SER A 307 -3.36 -5.76 -2.77
C SER A 307 -4.30 -5.66 -1.57
N GLY A 308 -5.08 -4.57 -1.44
CA GLY A 308 -5.82 -4.19 -0.23
C GLY A 308 -4.95 -3.46 0.82
N GLY A 309 -3.65 -3.30 0.56
CA GLY A 309 -2.73 -2.52 1.40
C GLY A 309 -2.84 -1.01 1.16
N ASN A 310 -2.55 -0.20 2.18
CA ASN A 310 -2.55 1.26 2.07
C ASN A 310 -1.34 1.88 2.79
N SER A 311 -1.20 3.19 2.60
CA SER A 311 -0.09 4.04 3.08
C SER A 311 1.21 3.87 2.33
N ARG A 312 2.00 4.95 2.31
CA ARG A 312 3.36 5.01 1.78
C ARG A 312 4.22 5.66 2.84
N SER A 313 5.32 5.01 3.23
CA SER A 313 6.13 5.45 4.37
C SER A 313 5.25 5.68 5.61
N GLU A 314 4.31 4.75 5.87
CA GLU A 314 3.35 4.75 6.98
C GLU A 314 2.25 5.83 6.95
N HIS A 315 2.27 6.73 5.98
CA HIS A 315 1.32 7.85 5.91
C HIS A 315 0.36 7.70 4.74
N PHE A 316 -0.88 8.15 4.90
CA PHE A 316 -1.80 8.26 3.78
C PHE A 316 -1.31 9.36 2.83
N PRO A 317 -0.95 9.05 1.57
CA PRO A 317 -0.53 10.08 0.63
C PRO A 317 -1.74 10.94 0.24
N SER A 318 -1.50 12.23 -0.04
CA SER A 318 -2.44 13.03 -0.82
C SER A 318 -2.57 12.48 -2.24
N ALA A 319 -3.62 12.88 -2.96
CA ALA A 319 -3.82 12.46 -4.34
C ALA A 319 -2.59 12.75 -5.24
N SER A 320 -1.95 13.93 -5.08
CA SER A 320 -0.74 14.30 -5.83
C SER A 320 0.51 13.51 -5.42
N ALA A 321 0.57 13.01 -4.19
CA ALA A 321 1.70 12.22 -3.68
C ALA A 321 1.57 10.71 -3.96
N CYS A 322 0.46 10.24 -4.57
CA CYS A 322 0.27 8.82 -4.85
C CYS A 322 1.31 8.26 -5.84
N ILE A 323 1.96 9.10 -6.65
CA ILE A 323 3.09 8.69 -7.50
C ILE A 323 4.26 8.12 -6.68
N ASP A 324 4.35 8.47 -5.39
CA ASP A 324 5.42 7.98 -4.54
C ASP A 324 5.31 6.48 -4.24
N TYR A 325 4.14 5.86 -4.41
CA TYR A 325 4.00 4.40 -4.32
C TYR A 325 4.94 3.67 -5.28
N VAL A 326 5.22 4.25 -6.45
CA VAL A 326 6.13 3.66 -7.44
C VAL A 326 7.54 4.21 -7.36
N ASN A 327 7.77 5.31 -6.65
CA ASN A 327 9.08 5.93 -6.49
C ASN A 327 9.79 5.56 -5.19
N GLU A 328 9.07 5.15 -4.15
CA GLU A 328 9.65 4.81 -2.85
C GLU A 328 9.59 3.33 -2.52
N VAL A 329 10.52 2.89 -1.67
CA VAL A 329 10.67 1.49 -1.25
C VAL A 329 9.75 1.12 -0.08
N GLN A 330 9.19 2.12 0.61
CA GLN A 330 8.29 1.93 1.75
C GLN A 330 6.85 2.01 1.25
N GLY A 331 6.38 0.91 0.65
CA GLY A 331 4.98 0.77 0.20
C GLY A 331 4.01 0.57 1.39
N PRO A 332 2.85 -0.08 1.16
CA PRO A 332 1.93 -0.41 2.23
C PRO A 332 2.57 -1.11 3.43
N GLU A 333 2.21 -0.63 4.63
CA GLU A 333 2.53 -1.24 5.91
C GLU A 333 1.54 -2.37 6.23
N SER A 334 2.03 -3.52 6.70
CA SER A 334 1.22 -4.69 7.03
C SER A 334 0.23 -4.46 8.18
N CYS A 335 0.58 -3.66 9.19
CA CYS A 335 -0.32 -3.36 10.31
C CYS A 335 -1.62 -2.71 9.86
N ASN A 336 -1.55 -1.83 8.85
CA ASN A 336 -2.70 -1.09 8.36
C ASN A 336 -3.75 -2.04 7.81
N THR A 337 -3.32 -3.05 7.05
CA THR A 337 -4.24 -4.02 6.48
C THR A 337 -4.89 -4.86 7.56
N ASN A 338 -4.15 -5.35 8.56
CA ASN A 338 -4.75 -6.07 9.69
C ASN A 338 -5.83 -5.21 10.39
N ASN A 339 -5.53 -3.96 10.71
CA ASN A 339 -6.49 -3.09 11.40
C ASN A 339 -7.70 -2.72 10.52
N ILE A 340 -7.53 -2.59 9.20
CA ILE A 340 -8.68 -2.40 8.30
C ILE A 340 -9.50 -3.68 8.20
N LEU A 341 -8.89 -4.88 8.18
CA LEU A 341 -9.62 -6.16 8.21
C LEU A 341 -10.44 -6.28 9.50
N LYS A 342 -9.88 -5.87 10.65
CA LYS A 342 -10.62 -5.80 11.91
C LYS A 342 -11.82 -4.85 11.85
N LEU A 343 -11.64 -3.64 11.31
CA LEU A 343 -12.77 -2.72 11.07
C LEU A 343 -13.80 -3.31 10.09
N THR A 344 -13.35 -4.08 9.10
CA THR A 344 -14.20 -4.77 8.12
C THR A 344 -15.09 -5.81 8.81
N GLU A 345 -14.51 -6.60 9.72
CA GLU A 345 -15.25 -7.55 10.55
C GLU A 345 -16.29 -6.84 11.43
N ASP A 346 -15.90 -5.74 12.09
CA ASP A 346 -16.79 -4.96 12.95
C ASP A 346 -18.00 -4.38 12.19
N LEU A 347 -17.78 -3.88 10.99
CA LEU A 347 -18.85 -3.38 10.12
C LEU A 347 -19.74 -4.52 9.61
N PHE A 348 -19.14 -5.67 9.27
CA PHE A 348 -19.88 -6.84 8.83
C PHE A 348 -20.79 -7.40 9.92
N ARG A 349 -20.33 -7.49 11.18
CA ARG A 349 -21.14 -7.98 12.31
C ARG A 349 -22.43 -7.19 12.52
N VAL A 350 -22.37 -5.88 12.28
CA VAL A 350 -23.54 -4.98 12.40
C VAL A 350 -24.41 -5.05 11.14
N ASN A 351 -23.80 -5.07 9.96
CA ASN A 351 -24.50 -5.10 8.68
C ASN A 351 -23.78 -6.01 7.67
N PRO A 352 -24.20 -7.28 7.52
CA PRO A 352 -23.46 -8.30 6.77
C PRO A 352 -23.58 -8.11 5.25
N LEU A 353 -22.89 -7.10 4.73
CA LEU A 353 -22.82 -6.79 3.29
C LEU A 353 -21.60 -7.48 2.65
N ALA A 354 -21.80 -8.04 1.46
CA ALA A 354 -20.74 -8.76 0.73
C ALA A 354 -19.54 -7.87 0.37
N LYS A 355 -19.71 -6.55 0.22
CA LYS A 355 -18.61 -5.60 -0.03
C LYS A 355 -17.49 -5.68 1.02
N TYR A 356 -17.84 -6.00 2.26
CA TYR A 356 -16.88 -6.18 3.34
C TYR A 356 -16.08 -7.47 3.12
N ALA A 357 -16.76 -8.57 2.77
CA ALA A 357 -16.10 -9.84 2.47
C ALA A 357 -15.28 -9.80 1.19
N ASP A 358 -15.68 -9.02 0.18
CA ASP A 358 -14.89 -8.79 -1.04
C ASP A 358 -13.57 -8.08 -0.73
N PHE A 359 -13.61 -7.02 0.08
CA PHE A 359 -12.39 -6.37 0.54
C PHE A 359 -11.55 -7.29 1.45
N TYR A 360 -12.21 -8.03 2.34
CA TYR A 360 -11.55 -8.97 3.25
C TYR A 360 -10.74 -10.01 2.48
N GLU A 361 -11.37 -10.68 1.51
CA GLU A 361 -10.72 -11.64 0.62
C GLU A 361 -9.54 -11.00 -0.12
N ARG A 362 -9.73 -9.80 -0.70
CA ARG A 362 -8.67 -9.11 -1.44
C ARG A 362 -7.45 -8.86 -0.56
N ALA A 363 -7.63 -8.25 0.60
CA ALA A 363 -6.55 -7.91 1.51
C ALA A 363 -5.90 -9.17 2.12
N LEU A 364 -6.70 -10.20 2.42
CA LEU A 364 -6.22 -11.44 3.03
C LEU A 364 -5.29 -12.21 2.10
N TYR A 365 -5.73 -12.49 0.87
CA TYR A 365 -4.94 -13.27 -0.10
C TYR A 365 -3.71 -12.51 -0.59
N ASN A 366 -3.82 -11.21 -0.82
CA ASN A 366 -2.78 -10.48 -1.55
C ASN A 366 -1.78 -9.78 -0.65
N HIS A 367 -2.20 -9.26 0.50
CA HIS A 367 -1.30 -8.58 1.43
C HIS A 367 -1.01 -9.44 2.67
N ILE A 368 -2.01 -9.86 3.43
CA ILE A 368 -1.74 -10.60 4.69
C ILE A 368 -1.00 -11.91 4.42
N LEU A 369 -1.46 -12.74 3.47
CA LEU A 369 -0.78 -13.99 3.15
C LEU A 369 0.65 -13.79 2.61
N SER A 370 0.92 -12.67 1.92
CA SER A 370 2.25 -12.37 1.35
C SER A 370 3.26 -11.79 2.34
N THR A 371 2.79 -11.42 3.54
CA THR A 371 3.58 -10.77 4.59
C THR A 371 4.26 -11.73 5.56
N GLN A 372 4.18 -13.05 5.32
CA GLN A 372 5.03 -14.05 5.96
C GLN A 372 5.85 -14.78 4.90
N HIS A 373 7.14 -15.00 5.16
CA HIS A 373 7.91 -15.88 4.27
C HIS A 373 7.44 -17.34 4.45
N PRO A 374 7.07 -18.06 3.37
CA PRO A 374 6.37 -19.35 3.45
C PRO A 374 7.27 -20.54 3.85
N VAL A 375 8.58 -20.33 3.97
CA VAL A 375 9.54 -21.38 4.38
C VAL A 375 10.09 -21.13 5.79
N HIS A 376 10.86 -20.04 5.98
CA HIS A 376 11.51 -19.76 7.26
C HIS A 376 10.66 -18.95 8.26
N GLY A 377 9.47 -18.49 7.87
CA GLY A 377 8.67 -17.54 8.64
C GLY A 377 9.25 -16.13 8.61
N GLY A 378 8.87 -15.28 9.56
CA GLY A 378 9.31 -13.88 9.55
C GLY A 378 8.36 -12.98 8.77
N TYR A 379 8.14 -11.79 9.32
CA TYR A 379 7.06 -10.91 8.96
C TYR A 379 7.55 -9.71 8.17
N VAL A 380 6.79 -9.29 7.18
CA VAL A 380 7.08 -8.13 6.34
C VAL A 380 6.54 -6.87 6.99
N TYR A 381 7.35 -5.81 6.99
CA TYR A 381 6.88 -4.47 7.37
C TYR A 381 6.26 -3.74 6.18
N PHE A 382 7.07 -3.44 5.17
CA PHE A 382 6.66 -2.75 3.95
C PHE A 382 6.61 -3.69 2.77
N THR A 383 5.53 -3.60 1.99
CA THR A 383 5.39 -4.28 0.71
C THR A 383 5.52 -3.25 -0.44
N PRO A 384 6.73 -2.92 -0.92
CA PRO A 384 6.90 -1.90 -1.96
C PRO A 384 6.08 -2.17 -3.22
N ALA A 385 5.36 -1.16 -3.70
CA ALA A 385 4.74 -1.14 -5.03
C ALA A 385 5.71 -0.64 -6.12
N ARG A 386 6.85 -0.06 -5.72
CA ARG A 386 7.95 0.35 -6.61
C ARG A 386 8.39 -0.80 -7.50
N PRO A 387 8.40 -0.61 -8.83
CA PRO A 387 8.88 -1.63 -9.76
C PRO A 387 10.29 -2.12 -9.45
N ARG A 388 10.45 -3.44 -9.44
CA ARG A 388 11.73 -4.15 -9.28
C ARG A 388 12.43 -3.87 -7.96
N HIS A 389 11.64 -3.68 -6.90
CA HIS A 389 12.13 -3.72 -5.53
C HIS A 389 11.72 -5.03 -4.84
N TYR A 390 12.12 -5.19 -3.59
CA TYR A 390 11.88 -6.39 -2.79
C TYR A 390 11.39 -5.99 -1.39
N ARG A 391 10.88 -6.96 -0.65
CA ARG A 391 10.43 -6.78 0.74
C ARG A 391 11.35 -7.52 1.71
N VAL A 392 11.44 -7.01 2.93
CA VAL A 392 12.29 -7.56 4.00
C VAL A 392 11.46 -8.38 4.97
N TYR A 393 12.04 -9.45 5.51
CA TYR A 393 11.45 -10.31 6.52
C TYR A 393 12.10 -10.10 7.88
N SER A 394 11.28 -10.07 8.92
CA SER A 394 11.76 -10.07 10.29
C SER A 394 12.43 -11.40 10.66
N ALA A 395 13.31 -11.38 11.66
CA ALA A 395 13.83 -12.58 12.30
C ALA A 395 13.40 -12.64 13.78
N PRO A 396 13.01 -13.82 14.30
CA PRO A 396 12.73 -14.00 15.72
C PRO A 396 13.89 -13.53 16.60
N ASN A 397 13.56 -12.89 17.72
CA ASN A 397 14.53 -12.33 18.68
C ASN A 397 15.43 -11.18 18.17
N GLN A 398 15.27 -10.73 16.92
CA GLN A 398 16.04 -9.62 16.34
C GLN A 398 15.16 -8.39 16.13
N ALA A 399 14.03 -8.55 15.44
CA ALA A 399 13.13 -7.48 15.07
C ALA A 399 11.95 -7.35 16.03
N MET A 400 11.69 -6.13 16.52
CA MET A 400 10.64 -5.78 17.48
C MET A 400 9.74 -4.67 16.95
N TRP A 401 9.38 -4.75 15.68
CA TRP A 401 8.57 -3.76 14.97
C TRP A 401 7.07 -3.91 15.25
N CYS A 402 6.27 -2.87 14.98
CA CYS A 402 4.81 -2.97 15.03
C CYS A 402 4.28 -4.09 14.10
N CYS A 403 4.83 -4.20 12.89
CA CYS A 403 4.46 -5.24 11.91
C CYS A 403 4.89 -6.64 12.34
N VAL A 404 5.91 -6.77 13.20
CA VAL A 404 6.22 -8.06 13.84
C VAL A 404 5.10 -8.43 14.80
N GLY A 405 4.70 -7.50 15.68
CA GLY A 405 3.59 -7.74 16.61
C GLY A 405 2.30 -8.13 15.90
N THR A 406 1.88 -7.35 14.90
CA THR A 406 0.68 -7.69 14.12
C THR A 406 0.84 -8.96 13.28
N GLY A 407 2.03 -9.19 12.73
CA GLY A 407 2.36 -10.42 11.99
C GLY A 407 2.23 -11.68 12.83
N MET A 408 2.57 -11.63 14.12
CA MET A 408 2.38 -12.73 15.07
C MET A 408 0.91 -13.17 15.16
N GLU A 409 -0.03 -12.22 15.10
CA GLU A 409 -1.48 -12.46 15.20
C GLU A 409 -2.10 -12.93 13.89
N ASN A 410 -1.70 -12.32 12.76
CA ASN A 410 -2.32 -12.48 11.44
C ASN A 410 -2.61 -13.91 11.02
N HIS A 411 -1.64 -14.81 11.21
CA HIS A 411 -1.72 -16.15 10.61
C HIS A 411 -2.47 -17.16 11.48
N GLY A 412 -2.76 -16.81 12.75
CA GLY A 412 -3.54 -17.66 13.64
C GLY A 412 -5.05 -17.61 13.37
N LYS A 413 -5.52 -16.52 12.78
CA LYS A 413 -6.95 -16.14 12.74
C LYS A 413 -7.65 -16.36 11.39
N TYR A 414 -7.02 -17.04 10.44
CA TYR A 414 -7.59 -17.27 9.10
C TYR A 414 -8.98 -17.93 9.07
N GLY A 415 -9.35 -18.66 10.14
CA GLY A 415 -10.68 -19.28 10.27
C GLY A 415 -11.81 -18.33 10.68
N GLU A 416 -11.50 -17.18 11.29
CA GLU A 416 -12.47 -16.35 12.03
C GLU A 416 -13.57 -15.73 11.16
N PHE A 417 -13.26 -15.54 9.88
CA PHE A 417 -14.16 -14.87 8.94
C PHE A 417 -14.64 -15.79 7.81
N ILE A 418 -14.26 -17.07 7.79
CA ILE A 418 -14.74 -18.02 6.76
C ILE A 418 -16.26 -18.16 6.86
N TYR A 419 -16.72 -18.39 8.09
CA TYR A 419 -18.12 -18.47 8.45
C TYR A 419 -18.44 -17.44 9.52
N THR A 420 -19.60 -16.82 9.40
CA THR A 420 -20.17 -15.96 10.45
C THR A 420 -21.67 -16.23 10.51
N HIS A 421 -22.36 -15.76 11.55
CA HIS A 421 -23.79 -15.96 11.65
C HIS A 421 -24.52 -14.71 12.11
N GLN A 422 -25.78 -14.62 11.72
CA GLN A 422 -26.69 -13.63 12.27
C GLN A 422 -28.07 -14.26 12.36
N ASN A 423 -28.59 -14.39 13.59
CA ASN A 423 -29.79 -15.18 13.87
C ASN A 423 -29.63 -16.61 13.29
N ASP A 424 -30.65 -17.14 12.61
CA ASP A 424 -30.62 -18.46 11.98
C ASP A 424 -29.93 -18.50 10.59
N SER A 425 -29.11 -17.50 10.25
CA SER A 425 -28.43 -17.43 8.95
C SER A 425 -26.92 -17.67 9.10
N LEU A 426 -26.40 -18.66 8.36
CA LEU A 426 -24.98 -18.94 8.21
C LEU A 426 -24.44 -18.23 6.98
N PHE A 427 -23.50 -17.32 7.16
CA PHE A 427 -22.82 -16.64 6.06
C PHE A 427 -21.54 -17.38 5.70
N LEU A 428 -21.45 -17.85 4.45
CA LEU A 428 -20.22 -18.33 3.83
C LEU A 428 -19.54 -17.13 3.16
N ASN A 429 -18.54 -16.56 3.84
CA ASN A 429 -17.83 -15.38 3.35
C ASN A 429 -16.60 -15.76 2.52
N LEU A 430 -15.77 -16.71 2.98
CA LEU A 430 -14.51 -17.06 2.32
C LEU A 430 -14.52 -18.49 1.79
N PHE A 431 -13.90 -18.69 0.63
CA PHE A 431 -13.77 -20.00 -0.01
C PHE A 431 -12.41 -20.61 0.35
N ILE A 432 -12.29 -21.09 1.59
CA ILE A 432 -11.06 -21.66 2.15
C ILE A 432 -11.38 -23.06 2.66
N ALA A 433 -10.52 -24.04 2.36
CA ALA A 433 -10.71 -25.41 2.79
C ALA A 433 -10.75 -25.51 4.33
N SER A 434 -11.86 -26.00 4.86
CA SER A 434 -12.11 -25.99 6.31
C SER A 434 -13.16 -27.02 6.74
N GLU A 435 -13.05 -27.52 7.96
CA GLU A 435 -14.14 -28.15 8.68
C GLU A 435 -14.72 -27.16 9.68
N PHE A 436 -16.05 -27.14 9.79
CA PHE A 436 -16.80 -26.21 10.62
C PHE A 436 -17.81 -26.98 11.48
N ASP A 437 -17.76 -26.75 12.79
CA ASP A 437 -18.64 -27.36 13.79
C ASP A 437 -19.61 -26.32 14.36
N TRP A 438 -20.83 -26.27 13.82
CA TRP A 438 -21.87 -25.39 14.34
C TRP A 438 -22.58 -26.06 15.53
N LYS A 439 -21.94 -26.00 16.69
CA LYS A 439 -22.40 -26.65 17.92
C LYS A 439 -23.83 -26.30 18.33
N GLU A 440 -24.22 -25.04 18.20
CA GLU A 440 -25.58 -24.58 18.55
C GLU A 440 -26.67 -25.27 17.71
N LYS A 441 -26.39 -25.53 16.43
CA LYS A 441 -27.31 -26.23 15.52
C LYS A 441 -27.06 -27.74 15.46
N GLY A 442 -25.99 -28.23 16.10
CA GLY A 442 -25.57 -29.63 16.04
C GLY A 442 -25.25 -30.11 14.62
N VAL A 443 -24.66 -29.25 13.78
CA VAL A 443 -24.34 -29.53 12.37
C VAL A 443 -22.86 -29.34 12.11
N LYS A 444 -22.25 -30.28 11.38
CA LYS A 444 -20.87 -30.15 10.88
C LYS A 444 -20.83 -30.03 9.37
N ILE A 445 -20.04 -29.09 8.87
CA ILE A 445 -19.88 -28.80 7.46
C ILE A 445 -18.41 -28.89 7.09
N LYS A 446 -18.09 -29.60 6.01
CA LYS A 446 -16.77 -29.64 5.41
C LYS A 446 -16.78 -28.85 4.11
N GLN A 447 -15.93 -27.83 4.01
CA GLN A 447 -15.63 -27.11 2.78
C GLN A 447 -14.41 -27.71 2.12
N GLU A 448 -14.63 -28.38 0.99
CA GLU A 448 -13.61 -28.97 0.13
C GLU A 448 -13.36 -28.03 -1.05
N THR A 449 -12.15 -27.47 -1.13
CA THR A 449 -11.75 -26.60 -2.23
C THR A 449 -10.22 -26.48 -2.30
N ASN A 450 -9.71 -26.26 -3.50
CA ASN A 450 -8.34 -25.82 -3.78
C ASN A 450 -8.31 -24.35 -4.27
N PHE A 451 -9.39 -23.58 -4.05
CA PHE A 451 -9.45 -22.16 -4.36
C PHE A 451 -8.25 -21.43 -3.73
N PRO A 452 -7.57 -20.53 -4.46
CA PRO A 452 -7.93 -19.98 -5.77
C PRO A 452 -7.38 -20.76 -6.98
N TYR A 453 -6.79 -21.94 -6.79
CA TYR A 453 -6.23 -22.75 -7.89
C TYR A 453 -7.28 -23.57 -8.65
N GLU A 454 -8.52 -23.55 -8.17
CA GLU A 454 -9.71 -23.99 -8.89
C GLU A 454 -10.84 -22.97 -8.71
N GLU A 455 -11.77 -22.92 -9.66
CA GLU A 455 -12.87 -21.95 -9.69
C GLU A 455 -14.15 -22.52 -9.04
N GLN A 456 -14.01 -23.31 -7.98
CA GLN A 456 -15.14 -23.97 -7.32
C GLN A 456 -14.87 -24.23 -5.83
N THR A 457 -15.95 -24.36 -5.06
CA THR A 457 -15.92 -24.86 -3.68
C THR A 457 -17.12 -25.77 -3.42
N LYS A 458 -16.94 -26.77 -2.57
CA LYS A 458 -17.98 -27.73 -2.20
C LYS A 458 -18.18 -27.76 -0.70
N LEU A 459 -19.40 -27.49 -0.23
CA LEU A 459 -19.81 -27.71 1.14
C LEU A 459 -20.52 -29.07 1.25
N LEU A 460 -20.04 -29.93 2.14
CA LEU A 460 -20.65 -31.20 2.51
C LEU A 460 -21.13 -31.12 3.96
N VAL A 461 -22.41 -31.36 4.21
CA VAL A 461 -22.92 -31.58 5.57
C VAL A 461 -22.49 -32.98 5.99
N THR A 462 -21.58 -33.07 6.95
CA THR A 462 -20.96 -34.33 7.38
C THR A 462 -21.65 -34.97 8.57
N GLU A 463 -22.32 -34.17 9.40
CA GLU A 463 -23.02 -34.63 10.60
C GLU A 463 -24.19 -33.69 10.91
N GLY A 464 -25.23 -34.25 11.53
CA GLY A 464 -26.36 -33.48 12.06
C GLY A 464 -27.52 -33.27 11.10
N SER A 465 -28.57 -32.63 11.61
CA SER A 465 -29.73 -32.21 10.83
C SER A 465 -30.36 -30.97 11.47
N SER A 466 -30.42 -29.85 10.74
CA SER A 466 -31.03 -28.61 11.22
C SER A 466 -31.55 -27.76 10.07
N GLN A 467 -32.58 -26.96 10.34
CA GLN A 467 -33.01 -25.90 9.43
C GLN A 467 -32.21 -24.62 9.70
N PHE A 468 -31.69 -24.00 8.63
CA PHE A 468 -31.07 -22.68 8.66
C PHE A 468 -30.92 -22.14 7.23
N LYS A 469 -30.73 -20.82 7.13
CA LYS A 469 -30.42 -20.16 5.85
C LYS A 469 -28.92 -20.19 5.61
N LEU A 470 -28.48 -20.77 4.51
CA LEU A 470 -27.11 -20.61 4.03
C LEU A 470 -27.03 -19.39 3.11
N MET A 471 -26.30 -18.37 3.53
CA MET A 471 -26.04 -17.14 2.79
C MET A 471 -24.69 -17.29 2.07
N ILE A 472 -24.74 -17.60 0.77
CA ILE A 472 -23.56 -17.84 -0.06
C ILE A 472 -23.10 -16.51 -0.66
N ARG A 473 -21.86 -16.10 -0.42
CA ARG A 473 -21.32 -14.88 -1.04
C ARG A 473 -21.32 -15.01 -2.56
N TYR A 474 -21.84 -13.99 -3.24
CA TYR A 474 -21.64 -13.73 -4.66
C TYR A 474 -20.59 -12.62 -4.80
N PRO A 475 -19.30 -12.97 -5.04
CA PRO A 475 -18.22 -11.99 -5.02
C PRO A 475 -18.34 -10.94 -6.13
N SER A 476 -17.85 -9.73 -5.87
CA SER A 476 -17.85 -8.63 -6.86
C SER A 476 -17.07 -8.95 -8.14
N TRP A 477 -16.09 -9.85 -8.08
CA TRP A 477 -15.22 -10.22 -9.20
C TRP A 477 -15.80 -11.34 -10.08
N VAL A 478 -16.92 -11.95 -9.71
CA VAL A 478 -17.62 -12.90 -10.59
C VAL A 478 -18.59 -12.15 -11.48
N ASN A 479 -18.58 -12.39 -12.79
CA ASN A 479 -19.48 -11.73 -13.73
C ASN A 479 -20.96 -12.02 -13.40
N ALA A 480 -21.82 -11.02 -13.62
CA ALA A 480 -23.26 -11.18 -13.44
C ALA A 480 -23.81 -12.37 -14.25
N GLY A 481 -24.60 -13.23 -13.59
CA GLY A 481 -25.12 -14.48 -14.14
C GLY A 481 -24.13 -15.65 -14.30
N ALA A 482 -22.83 -15.47 -14.00
CA ALA A 482 -21.83 -16.52 -14.22
C ALA A 482 -21.66 -17.49 -13.04
N LEU A 483 -21.88 -17.02 -11.81
CA LEU A 483 -21.85 -17.89 -10.62
C LEU A 483 -22.92 -18.98 -10.76
N LYS A 484 -22.60 -20.20 -10.31
CA LYS A 484 -23.60 -21.28 -10.21
C LYS A 484 -23.59 -21.86 -8.81
N VAL A 485 -24.78 -22.08 -8.25
CA VAL A 485 -24.97 -22.82 -7.00
C VAL A 485 -25.75 -24.08 -7.34
N ILE A 486 -25.20 -25.24 -6.99
CA ILE A 486 -25.79 -26.56 -7.23
C ILE A 486 -26.02 -27.20 -5.88
N VAL A 487 -27.25 -27.59 -5.58
CA VAL A 487 -27.66 -28.17 -4.30
C VAL A 487 -28.15 -29.59 -4.57
N ASN A 488 -27.44 -30.60 -4.06
CA ASN A 488 -27.74 -32.02 -4.31
C ASN A 488 -27.93 -32.39 -5.79
N GLY A 489 -27.17 -31.74 -6.69
CA GLY A 489 -27.22 -31.95 -8.13
C GLY A 489 -28.17 -31.00 -8.89
N ASP A 490 -29.06 -30.29 -8.20
CA ASP A 490 -29.99 -29.34 -8.81
C ASP A 490 -29.39 -27.92 -8.83
N THR A 491 -29.33 -27.30 -10.01
CA THR A 491 -28.87 -25.91 -10.14
C THR A 491 -29.92 -24.94 -9.60
N LEU A 492 -29.55 -24.17 -8.59
CA LEU A 492 -30.42 -23.17 -7.95
C LEU A 492 -30.62 -21.96 -8.87
N SER A 493 -31.86 -21.50 -8.99
CA SER A 493 -32.19 -20.22 -9.62
C SER A 493 -32.27 -19.11 -8.57
N TYR A 494 -31.69 -17.95 -8.87
CA TYR A 494 -31.68 -16.77 -7.98
C TYR A 494 -31.60 -15.47 -8.78
N THR A 495 -31.87 -14.33 -8.13
CA THR A 495 -31.84 -12.99 -8.74
C THR A 495 -30.73 -12.07 -8.18
N ALA A 496 -29.98 -12.55 -7.19
CA ALA A 496 -28.84 -11.87 -6.59
C ALA A 496 -27.79 -11.43 -7.63
N GLN A 497 -27.10 -10.33 -7.36
CA GLN A 497 -26.09 -9.72 -8.22
C GLN A 497 -24.69 -9.85 -7.60
N PRO A 498 -23.59 -9.65 -8.35
CA PRO A 498 -22.25 -9.58 -7.78
C PRO A 498 -22.17 -8.58 -6.61
N SER A 499 -21.32 -8.86 -5.62
CA SER A 499 -21.25 -8.15 -4.34
C SER A 499 -22.56 -8.24 -3.53
N SER A 500 -23.15 -9.45 -3.44
CA SER A 500 -24.31 -9.73 -2.57
C SER A 500 -24.28 -11.17 -1.99
N TYR A 501 -25.38 -11.60 -1.36
CA TYR A 501 -25.53 -12.97 -0.85
C TYR A 501 -26.72 -13.67 -1.51
N ILE A 502 -26.54 -14.94 -1.86
CA ILE A 502 -27.59 -15.86 -2.32
C ILE A 502 -28.07 -16.65 -1.10
N ALA A 503 -29.35 -16.54 -0.78
CA ALA A 503 -29.96 -17.25 0.34
C ALA A 503 -30.49 -18.63 -0.08
N VAL A 504 -30.09 -19.68 0.63
CA VAL A 504 -30.63 -21.03 0.50
C VAL A 504 -31.25 -21.44 1.84
N ASP A 505 -32.58 -21.34 1.93
CA ASP A 505 -33.35 -21.69 3.13
C ASP A 505 -33.86 -23.13 3.01
N ARG A 506 -33.29 -24.05 3.79
CA ARG A 506 -33.71 -25.46 3.79
C ARG A 506 -33.39 -26.15 5.11
N SER A 507 -33.97 -27.34 5.27
CA SER A 507 -33.46 -28.32 6.23
C SER A 507 -32.23 -29.00 5.62
N TRP A 508 -31.11 -28.88 6.32
CA TRP A 508 -29.83 -29.50 5.98
C TRP A 508 -29.66 -30.76 6.81
N THR A 509 -29.28 -31.87 6.18
CA THR A 509 -29.00 -33.15 6.84
C THR A 509 -27.67 -33.72 6.35
N SER A 510 -27.08 -34.60 7.14
CA SER A 510 -25.88 -35.35 6.77
C SER A 510 -25.99 -35.95 5.36
N GLY A 511 -25.00 -35.67 4.52
CA GLY A 511 -24.94 -36.08 3.12
C GLY A 511 -25.39 -35.01 2.12
N ASP A 512 -26.01 -33.92 2.57
CA ASP A 512 -26.32 -32.78 1.70
C ASP A 512 -25.05 -32.12 1.17
N VAL A 513 -25.08 -31.73 -0.10
CA VAL A 513 -23.96 -31.10 -0.82
C VAL A 513 -24.40 -29.79 -1.46
N VAL A 514 -23.56 -28.76 -1.33
CA VAL A 514 -23.64 -27.50 -2.07
C VAL A 514 -22.34 -27.31 -2.85
N GLU A 515 -22.42 -27.28 -4.17
CA GLU A 515 -21.30 -26.92 -5.04
C GLU A 515 -21.50 -25.49 -5.54
N ILE A 516 -20.44 -24.68 -5.46
CA ILE A 516 -20.44 -23.28 -5.87
C ILE A 516 -19.35 -23.12 -6.92
N ILE A 517 -19.73 -22.77 -8.13
CA ILE A 517 -18.82 -22.50 -9.24
C ILE A 517 -18.66 -20.99 -9.37
N LEU A 518 -17.42 -20.52 -9.36
CA LEU A 518 -17.02 -19.12 -9.24
C LEU A 518 -16.10 -18.71 -10.41
N PRO A 519 -16.63 -18.56 -11.64
CA PRO A 519 -15.78 -18.32 -12.81
C PRO A 519 -14.90 -17.09 -12.65
N MET A 520 -13.59 -17.27 -12.77
CA MET A 520 -12.60 -16.18 -12.64
C MET A 520 -12.31 -15.57 -14.01
N HIS A 521 -11.96 -14.30 -14.03
CA HIS A 521 -11.51 -13.61 -15.23
C HIS A 521 -10.35 -12.68 -14.92
N ASN A 522 -9.57 -12.34 -15.95
CA ASN A 522 -8.49 -11.38 -15.82
C ASN A 522 -9.06 -9.96 -15.82
N ALA A 523 -8.54 -9.12 -14.93
CA ALA A 523 -8.87 -7.71 -14.85
C ALA A 523 -7.61 -6.87 -14.66
N ILE A 524 -7.72 -5.58 -14.95
CA ILE A 524 -6.70 -4.59 -14.59
C ILE A 524 -7.29 -3.59 -13.60
N GLU A 525 -6.45 -3.13 -12.67
CA GLU A 525 -6.80 -2.10 -11.70
C GLU A 525 -5.76 -0.98 -11.74
N GLN A 526 -6.20 0.27 -11.78
CA GLN A 526 -5.28 1.41 -11.82
C GLN A 526 -4.69 1.66 -10.44
N LEU A 527 -3.44 2.13 -10.40
CA LEU A 527 -2.87 2.69 -9.18
C LEU A 527 -3.68 3.96 -8.81
N PRO A 528 -4.21 4.10 -7.58
CA PRO A 528 -5.02 5.26 -7.20
C PRO A 528 -4.31 6.57 -7.49
N ASN A 529 -5.00 7.47 -8.19
CA ASN A 529 -4.49 8.79 -8.63
C ASN A 529 -3.26 8.76 -9.56
N VAL A 530 -2.86 7.58 -10.06
CA VAL A 530 -1.72 7.42 -10.97
C VAL A 530 -2.10 6.51 -12.14
N PRO A 531 -2.96 6.98 -13.06
CA PRO A 531 -3.54 6.15 -14.11
C PRO A 531 -2.51 5.53 -15.05
N ALA A 532 -1.27 6.03 -15.10
CA ALA A 532 -0.18 5.44 -15.89
C ALA A 532 0.26 4.05 -15.40
N TYR A 533 -0.08 3.66 -14.16
CA TYR A 533 0.28 2.36 -13.61
C TYR A 533 -0.95 1.49 -13.39
N ILE A 534 -0.84 0.21 -13.78
CA ILE A 534 -1.91 -0.78 -13.64
C ILE A 534 -1.37 -2.04 -12.94
N ALA A 535 -2.23 -2.69 -12.17
CA ALA A 535 -2.03 -4.03 -11.62
C ALA A 535 -2.93 -5.04 -12.35
N PHE A 536 -2.56 -6.31 -12.33
CA PHE A 536 -3.34 -7.39 -12.92
C PHE A 536 -3.96 -8.25 -11.83
N LEU A 537 -5.21 -8.64 -12.02
CA LEU A 537 -5.89 -9.59 -11.16
C LEU A 537 -6.47 -10.73 -11.98
N HIS A 538 -6.56 -11.91 -11.37
CA HIS A 538 -7.38 -13.02 -11.84
C HIS A 538 -8.34 -13.40 -10.69
N GLY A 539 -9.64 -13.16 -10.87
CA GLY A 539 -10.60 -13.18 -9.75
C GLY A 539 -10.17 -12.21 -8.64
N PRO A 540 -10.03 -12.62 -7.36
CA PRO A 540 -9.55 -11.76 -6.29
C PRO A 540 -8.02 -11.72 -6.17
N ILE A 541 -7.28 -12.47 -6.99
CA ILE A 541 -5.84 -12.68 -6.80
C ILE A 541 -5.03 -11.68 -7.62
N LEU A 542 -4.26 -10.85 -6.92
CA LEU A 542 -3.25 -9.96 -7.50
C LEU A 542 -2.12 -10.79 -8.11
N LEU A 543 -1.83 -10.53 -9.37
CA LEU A 543 -0.72 -11.12 -10.09
C LEU A 543 0.50 -10.20 -10.07
N GLY A 544 1.68 -10.79 -9.99
CA GLY A 544 2.95 -10.09 -10.13
C GLY A 544 3.98 -10.94 -10.87
N ALA A 545 5.17 -10.40 -11.08
CA ALA A 545 6.28 -11.15 -11.67
C ALA A 545 7.57 -10.97 -10.88
N LYS A 546 8.37 -12.03 -10.83
CA LYS A 546 9.78 -11.97 -10.41
C LYS A 546 10.59 -11.24 -11.47
N THR A 547 11.47 -10.35 -11.04
CA THR A 547 12.25 -9.47 -11.94
C THR A 547 13.75 -9.51 -11.71
N GLY A 548 14.21 -10.19 -10.66
CA GLY A 548 15.63 -10.30 -10.34
C GLY A 548 15.87 -10.77 -8.90
N THR A 549 17.11 -11.12 -8.58
CA THR A 549 17.56 -11.53 -7.23
C THR A 549 18.81 -10.77 -6.78
N GLU A 550 19.21 -9.76 -7.55
CA GLU A 550 20.38 -8.94 -7.31
C GLU A 550 20.17 -7.96 -6.15
N SER A 551 21.20 -7.79 -5.32
CA SER A 551 21.26 -6.78 -4.26
C SER A 551 20.06 -6.77 -3.30
N LEU A 552 19.61 -7.95 -2.87
CA LEU A 552 18.58 -8.13 -1.82
C LEU A 552 19.18 -7.91 -0.41
N THR A 553 19.89 -6.81 -0.20
CA THR A 553 20.59 -6.52 1.06
C THR A 553 19.63 -6.47 2.24
N GLY A 554 19.95 -7.15 3.34
CA GLY A 554 19.08 -7.17 4.53
C GLY A 554 17.73 -7.84 4.28
N LEU A 555 17.62 -8.77 3.32
CA LEU A 555 16.40 -9.53 3.03
C LEU A 555 15.79 -10.16 4.30
N ILE A 556 16.65 -10.66 5.18
CA ILE A 556 16.29 -11.04 6.55
C ILE A 556 16.93 -9.99 7.47
N ALA A 557 16.12 -9.34 8.28
CA ALA A 557 16.56 -8.24 9.12
C ALA A 557 17.33 -8.71 10.37
N ASP A 558 18.27 -7.87 10.77
CA ASP A 558 18.91 -7.91 12.08
C ASP A 558 18.13 -7.05 13.10
N ASP A 559 18.74 -6.76 14.25
CA ASP A 559 18.16 -5.92 15.31
C ASP A 559 18.39 -4.41 15.09
N SER A 560 18.89 -4.00 13.93
CA SER A 560 19.14 -2.59 13.62
C SER A 560 17.83 -1.79 13.56
N ARG A 561 17.90 -0.51 13.94
CA ARG A 561 16.73 0.39 14.02
C ARG A 561 15.94 0.47 12.71
N TRP A 562 16.63 0.40 11.57
CA TRP A 562 16.07 0.52 10.22
C TRP A 562 16.00 -0.81 9.46
N GLY A 563 16.23 -1.93 10.13
CA GLY A 563 16.29 -3.26 9.51
C GLY A 563 15.00 -3.68 8.79
N HIS A 564 13.88 -2.99 9.02
CA HIS A 564 12.60 -3.24 8.33
C HIS A 564 12.51 -2.65 6.91
N ILE A 565 13.47 -1.79 6.52
CA ILE A 565 13.48 -1.13 5.21
C ILE A 565 14.37 -1.91 4.24
N ALA A 566 13.84 -2.19 3.04
CA ALA A 566 14.58 -2.79 1.94
C ALA A 566 15.62 -1.81 1.36
N SER A 567 16.81 -1.78 1.96
CA SER A 567 17.89 -0.81 1.70
C SER A 567 18.78 -1.13 0.49
N GLY A 568 18.54 -2.27 -0.17
CA GLY A 568 19.23 -2.66 -1.39
C GLY A 568 19.04 -1.66 -2.52
N SER A 569 19.90 -1.75 -3.53
CA SER A 569 19.95 -0.77 -4.62
C SER A 569 18.58 -0.56 -5.27
N MET A 570 18.20 0.70 -5.49
CA MET A 570 17.02 1.07 -6.26
C MET A 570 17.35 1.01 -7.76
N LEU A 571 16.71 0.11 -8.49
CA LEU A 571 16.88 0.02 -9.94
C LEU A 571 16.15 1.18 -10.64
N PRO A 572 16.67 1.72 -11.77
CA PRO A 572 16.05 2.84 -12.47
C PRO A 572 14.63 2.51 -12.96
N ILE A 573 13.63 3.33 -12.68
CA ILE A 573 12.23 3.01 -13.05
C ILE A 573 12.04 3.00 -14.58
N ASP A 574 12.74 3.88 -15.30
CA ASP A 574 12.69 3.98 -16.77
C ASP A 574 13.22 2.73 -17.49
N LYS A 575 13.97 1.87 -16.78
CA LYS A 575 14.45 0.57 -17.27
C LYS A 575 13.57 -0.60 -16.82
N ALA A 576 12.49 -0.37 -16.08
CA ALA A 576 11.55 -1.42 -15.75
C ALA A 576 10.79 -1.86 -17.01
N PRO A 577 10.31 -3.12 -17.06
CA PRO A 577 9.33 -3.54 -18.06
C PRO A 577 8.14 -2.58 -18.14
N ILE A 578 7.83 -2.09 -19.35
CA ILE A 578 6.71 -1.18 -19.62
C ILE A 578 5.76 -1.86 -20.60
N ILE A 579 4.46 -1.79 -20.33
CA ILE A 579 3.42 -2.28 -21.23
C ILE A 579 3.09 -1.17 -22.23
N VAL A 580 3.11 -1.49 -23.52
CA VAL A 580 2.72 -0.56 -24.59
C VAL A 580 1.45 -1.07 -25.26
N GLU A 581 0.33 -0.42 -24.99
CA GLU A 581 -0.98 -0.79 -25.53
C GLU A 581 -1.87 0.45 -25.70
N ASP A 582 -2.46 0.60 -26.89
CA ASP A 582 -3.38 1.71 -27.18
C ASP A 582 -4.77 1.46 -26.59
N ASP A 583 -5.25 0.21 -26.61
CA ASP A 583 -6.53 -0.19 -26.01
C ASP A 583 -6.32 -0.90 -24.67
N ARG A 584 -6.30 -0.10 -23.60
CA ARG A 584 -6.09 -0.60 -22.23
C ARG A 584 -7.10 -1.65 -21.79
N SER A 585 -8.33 -1.60 -22.31
CA SER A 585 -9.39 -2.54 -21.92
C SER A 585 -9.07 -3.98 -22.30
N LYS A 586 -8.26 -4.18 -23.34
CA LYS A 586 -7.89 -5.50 -23.86
C LYS A 586 -6.61 -6.08 -23.26
N ILE A 587 -5.90 -5.34 -22.41
CA ILE A 587 -4.62 -5.81 -21.85
C ILE A 587 -4.83 -7.09 -21.03
N ALA A 588 -5.88 -7.17 -20.23
CA ALA A 588 -6.18 -8.33 -19.39
C ALA A 588 -6.44 -9.61 -20.21
N GLU A 589 -7.11 -9.47 -21.36
CA GLU A 589 -7.48 -10.58 -22.26
C GLU A 589 -6.28 -11.20 -22.97
N LYS A 590 -5.14 -10.49 -23.00
CA LYS A 590 -3.90 -10.93 -23.67
C LYS A 590 -3.02 -11.81 -22.80
N LEU A 591 -3.35 -11.99 -21.52
CA LEU A 591 -2.66 -12.94 -20.64
C LEU A 591 -3.03 -14.37 -21.01
N VAL A 592 -2.03 -15.20 -21.27
CA VAL A 592 -2.22 -16.59 -21.71
C VAL A 592 -1.91 -17.54 -20.55
N PRO A 593 -2.84 -18.38 -20.09
CA PRO A 593 -2.57 -19.37 -19.04
C PRO A 593 -1.42 -20.30 -19.40
N VAL A 594 -0.53 -20.58 -18.45
CA VAL A 594 0.60 -21.50 -18.64
C VAL A 594 0.17 -22.92 -18.29
N THR A 595 0.26 -23.83 -19.27
CA THR A 595 -0.11 -25.25 -19.08
C THR A 595 0.66 -25.87 -17.91
N GLY A 596 -0.06 -26.54 -17.00
CA GLY A 596 0.52 -27.21 -15.83
C GLY A 596 0.90 -26.27 -14.67
N LYS A 597 0.70 -24.96 -14.80
CA LYS A 597 0.94 -23.98 -13.74
C LYS A 597 -0.34 -23.15 -13.46
N PRO A 598 -1.23 -23.63 -12.56
CA PRO A 598 -2.43 -22.89 -12.19
C PRO A 598 -2.13 -21.46 -11.74
N LEU A 599 -3.01 -20.51 -12.10
CA LEU A 599 -2.86 -19.08 -11.84
C LEU A 599 -1.58 -18.43 -12.38
N THR A 600 -0.86 -19.11 -13.29
CA THR A 600 0.34 -18.55 -13.92
C THR A 600 0.02 -18.18 -15.37
N PHE A 601 0.41 -16.98 -15.78
CA PHE A 601 0.09 -16.44 -17.09
C PHE A 601 1.34 -15.97 -17.81
N ALA A 602 1.52 -16.41 -19.05
CA ALA A 602 2.55 -15.90 -19.94
C ALA A 602 2.12 -14.54 -20.51
N THR A 603 3.08 -13.64 -20.63
CA THR A 603 2.89 -12.30 -21.19
C THR A 603 3.18 -12.20 -22.69
N SER A 604 3.28 -13.33 -23.41
CA SER A 604 3.60 -13.35 -24.85
C SER A 604 2.56 -12.64 -25.73
N GLY A 605 1.32 -12.49 -25.25
CA GLY A 605 0.28 -11.71 -25.93
C GLY A 605 0.33 -10.21 -25.63
N VAL A 606 1.13 -9.77 -24.65
CA VAL A 606 1.24 -8.39 -24.20
C VAL A 606 2.56 -7.80 -24.73
N THR A 607 2.49 -6.62 -25.36
CA THR A 607 3.69 -5.90 -25.79
C THR A 607 4.39 -5.29 -24.58
N ILE A 608 5.47 -5.93 -24.13
CA ILE A 608 6.30 -5.44 -23.03
C ILE A 608 7.68 -5.02 -23.55
N VAL A 609 7.98 -3.73 -23.44
CA VAL A 609 9.31 -3.18 -23.75
C VAL A 609 10.18 -3.17 -22.50
N ASN A 610 11.51 -3.05 -22.68
CA ASN A 610 12.50 -3.14 -21.60
C ASN A 610 12.50 -4.47 -20.82
N SER A 611 11.90 -5.53 -21.37
CA SER A 611 12.02 -6.89 -20.84
C SER A 611 13.02 -7.68 -21.67
N GLN A 612 13.92 -8.42 -21.00
CA GLN A 612 14.85 -9.33 -21.69
C GLN A 612 14.31 -10.76 -21.83
N ASN A 613 13.24 -11.10 -21.09
CA ASN A 613 12.63 -12.44 -21.05
C ASN A 613 11.10 -12.35 -21.18
N ASN A 614 10.47 -13.45 -21.59
CA ASN A 614 9.02 -13.62 -21.42
C ASN A 614 8.73 -13.73 -19.93
N LEU A 615 8.05 -12.72 -19.36
CA LEU A 615 7.67 -12.71 -17.96
C LEU A 615 6.48 -13.64 -17.74
N GLU A 616 6.53 -14.42 -16.67
CA GLU A 616 5.37 -15.15 -16.13
C GLU A 616 4.78 -14.34 -14.99
N PHE A 617 3.47 -14.10 -15.06
CA PHE A 617 2.70 -13.52 -13.97
C PHE A 617 2.17 -14.64 -13.08
N GLU A 618 2.45 -14.57 -11.79
CA GLU A 618 2.02 -15.55 -10.78
C GLU A 618 1.35 -14.83 -9.59
N PRO A 619 0.57 -15.53 -8.74
CA PRO A 619 -0.02 -14.93 -7.55
C PRO A 619 1.02 -14.21 -6.71
N PHE A 620 0.77 -12.94 -6.38
CA PHE A 620 1.77 -12.09 -5.71
C PHE A 620 2.21 -12.67 -4.36
N TYR A 621 1.30 -13.32 -3.63
CA TYR A 621 1.61 -13.98 -2.36
C TYR A 621 2.57 -15.17 -2.48
N LYS A 622 2.91 -15.64 -3.69
CA LYS A 622 3.94 -16.67 -3.92
C LYS A 622 5.31 -16.09 -4.25
N ILE A 623 5.41 -14.79 -4.50
CA ILE A 623 6.64 -14.15 -4.96
C ILE A 623 7.49 -13.79 -3.75
N HIS A 624 8.40 -14.66 -3.33
CA HIS A 624 9.37 -14.41 -2.26
C HIS A 624 10.81 -14.43 -2.79
N ASP A 625 11.76 -13.96 -1.96
CA ASP A 625 13.20 -13.94 -2.24
C ASP A 625 13.61 -13.39 -3.62
N SER A 626 12.90 -12.35 -4.05
CA SER A 626 13.03 -11.78 -5.39
C SER A 626 12.67 -10.31 -5.37
N ARG A 627 13.30 -9.54 -6.26
CA ARG A 627 12.72 -8.31 -6.77
C ARG A 627 11.48 -8.63 -7.56
N TYR A 628 10.47 -7.78 -7.51
CA TYR A 628 9.21 -8.06 -8.16
C TYR A 628 8.55 -6.80 -8.73
N MET A 629 7.51 -7.02 -9.53
CA MET A 629 6.57 -6.00 -9.97
C MET A 629 5.14 -6.48 -9.71
N MET A 630 4.33 -5.63 -9.07
CA MET A 630 2.88 -5.80 -8.95
C MET A 630 2.10 -4.71 -9.74
N TYR A 631 2.74 -3.55 -9.92
CA TYR A 631 2.25 -2.47 -10.77
C TYR A 631 3.17 -2.28 -11.97
N TRP A 632 2.56 -2.04 -13.12
CA TRP A 632 3.18 -1.95 -14.42
C TRP A 632 2.87 -0.60 -15.02
N MET A 633 3.89 0.14 -15.45
CA MET A 633 3.64 1.32 -16.27
C MET A 633 3.04 0.84 -17.59
N ALA A 634 1.83 1.30 -17.90
CA ALA A 634 1.12 0.98 -19.12
C ALA A 634 0.89 2.27 -19.90
N LEU A 635 1.45 2.38 -21.10
CA LEU A 635 1.42 3.56 -21.93
C LEU A 635 0.81 3.23 -23.29
N THR A 636 0.14 4.20 -23.91
CA THR A 636 -0.17 4.12 -25.35
C THR A 636 1.11 4.28 -26.17
N ASN A 637 1.09 3.93 -27.46
CA ASN A 637 2.23 4.14 -28.36
C ASN A 637 2.69 5.61 -28.36
N THR A 638 1.74 6.55 -28.38
CA THR A 638 2.02 8.00 -28.31
C THR A 638 2.69 8.40 -26.99
N GLN A 639 2.19 7.90 -25.87
CA GLN A 639 2.76 8.18 -24.54
C GLN A 639 4.15 7.57 -24.39
N TYR A 640 4.37 6.37 -24.91
CA TYR A 640 5.66 5.71 -24.90
C TYR A 640 6.69 6.47 -25.76
N GLN A 641 6.31 6.94 -26.94
CA GLN A 641 7.19 7.78 -27.76
C GLN A 641 7.56 9.08 -27.04
N ALA A 642 6.60 9.76 -26.40
CA ALA A 642 6.89 10.96 -25.60
C ALA A 642 7.86 10.68 -24.43
N LEU A 643 7.74 9.51 -23.78
CA LEU A 643 8.70 9.07 -22.77
C LEU A 643 10.10 8.86 -23.36
N LEU A 644 10.21 8.21 -24.54
CA LEU A 644 11.49 8.04 -25.23
C LEU A 644 12.10 9.38 -25.65
N ASP A 645 11.29 10.34 -26.09
CA ASP A 645 11.74 11.68 -26.45
C ASP A 645 12.24 12.44 -25.21
N SER A 646 11.58 12.26 -24.06
CA SER A 646 12.03 12.79 -22.76
C SER A 646 13.34 12.15 -22.27
N ILE A 647 13.47 10.83 -22.37
CA ILE A 647 14.68 10.08 -21.98
C ILE A 647 15.86 10.40 -22.92
N SER A 648 15.59 10.57 -24.22
CA SER A 648 16.62 10.92 -25.21
C SER A 648 17.05 12.39 -25.12
N ALA A 649 16.21 13.27 -24.59
CA ALA A 649 16.63 14.58 -24.09
C ALA A 649 17.57 14.48 -22.85
N GLY A 650 17.70 13.29 -22.25
CA GLY A 650 18.54 12.90 -21.10
C GLY A 650 20.07 13.01 -21.26
N SER A 651 20.56 13.88 -22.13
CA SER A 651 21.95 14.37 -22.04
C SER A 651 22.25 15.05 -20.68
N LEU A 652 21.21 15.50 -19.96
CA LEU A 652 21.31 16.25 -18.71
C LEU A 652 21.68 15.38 -17.50
N GLU A 653 21.13 14.17 -17.36
CA GLU A 653 21.42 13.29 -16.21
C GLU A 653 22.87 12.81 -16.20
N LYS A 654 23.43 12.44 -17.37
CA LYS A 654 24.85 12.04 -17.49
C LYS A 654 25.81 13.17 -17.13
N ARG A 655 25.37 14.42 -17.26
CA ARG A 655 26.13 15.61 -16.89
C ARG A 655 25.96 15.98 -15.42
N THR A 656 24.96 15.45 -14.71
CA THR A 656 24.65 15.90 -13.35
C THR A 656 25.67 15.34 -12.35
N ILE A 657 26.27 16.23 -11.56
CA ILE A 657 27.17 15.90 -10.45
C ILE A 657 26.37 15.85 -9.14
N ASP A 658 25.53 16.87 -8.94
CA ASP A 658 24.69 16.99 -7.76
C ASP A 658 23.43 17.79 -8.11
N SER A 659 22.36 17.64 -7.33
CA SER A 659 21.08 18.28 -7.63
C SER A 659 20.20 18.47 -6.41
N VAL A 660 19.47 19.59 -6.37
CA VAL A 660 18.46 19.87 -5.35
C VAL A 660 17.09 19.86 -5.98
N ALA A 661 16.23 18.95 -5.50
CA ALA A 661 14.79 19.02 -5.72
C ALA A 661 14.21 20.08 -4.76
N ILE A 662 13.82 21.23 -5.30
CA ILE A 662 13.44 22.40 -4.51
C ILE A 662 12.07 22.18 -3.88
N GLY A 663 11.86 22.66 -2.66
CA GLY A 663 10.61 22.51 -1.90
C GLY A 663 10.31 21.11 -1.37
N ALA A 664 11.14 20.10 -1.67
CA ALA A 664 11.10 18.80 -1.02
C ALA A 664 11.93 18.84 0.27
N GLN A 665 11.27 18.83 1.43
CA GLN A 665 11.87 19.11 2.75
C GLN A 665 13.14 18.29 3.03
N GLN A 666 13.14 17.00 2.71
CA GLN A 666 14.31 16.13 2.93
C GLN A 666 15.48 16.49 2.01
N PHE A 667 15.24 16.73 0.72
CA PHE A 667 16.29 17.09 -0.23
C PHE A 667 16.91 18.45 0.10
N GLU A 668 16.11 19.43 0.53
CA GLU A 668 16.63 20.74 0.96
C GLU A 668 17.45 20.61 2.26
N ALA A 669 17.04 19.74 3.19
CA ALA A 669 17.78 19.46 4.42
C ALA A 669 19.12 18.76 4.15
N ASP A 670 19.15 17.76 3.26
CA ASP A 670 20.36 17.02 2.89
C ASP A 670 21.45 17.93 2.27
N HIS A 671 21.03 19.05 1.68
CA HIS A 671 21.92 20.08 1.12
C HIS A 671 22.15 21.26 2.07
N ALA A 672 21.92 21.07 3.37
CA ALA A 672 22.19 22.05 4.43
C ALA A 672 21.61 23.45 4.14
N MET A 673 20.33 23.49 3.73
CA MET A 673 19.67 24.72 3.32
C MET A 673 19.74 25.81 4.40
N LYS A 674 20.05 27.05 3.97
CA LYS A 674 19.91 28.27 4.80
C LYS A 674 18.98 29.26 4.13
N THR A 675 18.12 29.91 4.90
CA THR A 675 17.13 30.84 4.38
C THR A 675 16.96 32.08 5.25
N LEU A 676 16.49 33.16 4.63
CA LEU A 676 16.01 34.39 5.26
C LEU A 676 14.87 34.94 4.39
N ASN A 677 13.70 35.22 4.96
CA ASN A 677 12.50 35.67 4.22
C ASN A 677 12.22 34.86 2.94
N SER A 678 12.33 33.52 3.05
CA SER A 678 12.12 32.58 1.97
C SER A 678 10.80 31.83 2.11
N TYR A 679 10.13 31.60 0.99
CA TYR A 679 8.85 30.92 0.89
C TYR A 679 8.93 29.81 -0.14
N SER A 680 8.08 28.79 0.00
CA SER A 680 7.95 27.71 -0.95
C SER A 680 6.49 27.44 -1.28
N GLY A 681 6.25 26.79 -2.41
CA GLY A 681 4.92 26.41 -2.86
C GLY A 681 4.99 25.45 -4.05
N THR A 682 3.86 25.27 -4.72
CA THR A 682 3.75 24.41 -5.92
C THR A 682 3.17 25.20 -7.08
N HIS A 683 3.63 24.93 -8.28
CA HIS A 683 3.04 25.44 -9.52
C HIS A 683 3.16 24.38 -10.62
N MET A 684 2.05 24.08 -11.30
CA MET A 684 1.98 23.03 -12.34
C MET A 684 2.57 21.67 -11.90
N GLY A 685 2.39 21.31 -10.63
CA GLY A 685 2.88 20.05 -10.07
C GLY A 685 4.37 20.02 -9.68
N GLU A 686 5.14 21.08 -9.94
CA GLU A 686 6.52 21.22 -9.46
C GLU A 686 6.59 22.16 -8.24
N PHE A 687 7.41 21.79 -7.26
CA PHE A 687 7.68 22.62 -6.10
C PHE A 687 8.64 23.77 -6.46
N TRP A 688 8.46 24.92 -5.84
CA TRP A 688 9.35 26.07 -6.00
C TRP A 688 9.73 26.70 -4.67
N ARG A 689 10.85 27.45 -4.67
CA ARG A 689 11.27 28.33 -3.59
C ARG A 689 11.62 29.72 -4.11
N ASP A 690 11.24 30.74 -3.35
CA ASP A 690 11.68 32.12 -3.54
C ASP A 690 12.13 32.76 -2.23
N ALA A 691 12.73 33.94 -2.31
CA ALA A 691 12.98 34.83 -1.18
C ALA A 691 12.65 36.28 -1.54
N ARG A 692 12.31 37.10 -0.54
CA ARG A 692 11.71 38.41 -0.76
C ARG A 692 12.40 39.49 0.06
N ASN A 693 12.44 40.72 -0.47
CA ASN A 693 12.79 41.95 0.23
C ASN A 693 14.09 41.84 1.05
N GLY A 694 15.20 41.60 0.38
CA GLY A 694 16.52 41.39 1.00
C GLY A 694 16.76 39.97 1.52
N GLY A 695 15.76 39.09 1.44
CA GLY A 695 15.87 37.67 1.80
C GLY A 695 16.76 36.85 0.86
N TYR A 696 17.07 35.63 1.28
CA TYR A 696 17.79 34.66 0.46
C TYR A 696 17.40 33.21 0.78
N PHE A 697 17.78 32.30 -0.11
CA PHE A 697 17.90 30.89 0.19
C PHE A 697 19.17 30.32 -0.44
N SER A 698 19.73 29.27 0.15
CA SER A 698 20.99 28.69 -0.31
C SER A 698 21.11 27.20 -0.01
N TYR A 699 21.92 26.51 -0.80
CA TYR A 699 22.19 25.07 -0.70
C TYR A 699 23.68 24.78 -0.86
N ASN A 700 24.17 23.75 -0.19
CA ASN A 700 25.51 23.21 -0.40
C ASN A 700 25.45 22.09 -1.45
N LEU A 701 26.06 22.32 -2.62
CA LEU A 701 26.19 21.32 -3.69
C LEU A 701 27.59 20.71 -3.67
N LYS A 702 27.67 19.39 -3.84
CA LYS A 702 28.93 18.65 -4.01
C LYS A 702 29.48 18.87 -5.41
N THR A 703 30.75 19.25 -5.49
CA THR A 703 31.50 19.36 -6.75
C THR A 703 32.30 18.09 -7.04
N ASN A 704 32.51 17.24 -6.04
CA ASN A 704 33.43 16.10 -6.07
C ASN A 704 34.87 16.48 -6.49
N GLY A 705 35.27 17.73 -6.22
CA GLY A 705 36.58 18.27 -6.64
C GLY A 705 36.70 18.54 -8.14
N GLU A 706 35.61 18.46 -8.91
CA GLU A 706 35.61 18.70 -10.35
C GLU A 706 35.61 20.21 -10.69
N THR A 707 36.28 20.57 -11.79
CA THR A 707 36.29 21.91 -12.39
C THR A 707 35.49 21.92 -13.71
N ASN A 708 35.36 23.08 -14.36
CA ASN A 708 34.60 23.28 -15.59
C ASN A 708 33.10 22.98 -15.45
N LEU A 709 32.49 23.45 -14.36
CA LEU A 709 31.11 23.15 -13.99
C LEU A 709 30.14 24.24 -14.45
N SER A 710 28.87 23.87 -14.66
CA SER A 710 27.77 24.82 -14.82
C SER A 710 26.66 24.59 -13.79
N LEU A 711 26.05 25.68 -13.35
CA LEU A 711 24.86 25.65 -12.53
C LEU A 711 23.64 25.72 -13.44
N MET A 712 22.78 24.71 -13.41
CA MET A 712 21.51 24.72 -14.10
C MET A 712 20.37 24.99 -13.13
N VAL A 713 19.58 26.02 -13.42
CA VAL A 713 18.44 26.44 -12.60
C VAL A 713 17.16 26.37 -13.45
N ARG A 714 16.11 25.79 -12.89
CA ARG A 714 14.79 25.69 -13.53
C ARG A 714 13.84 26.76 -13.01
N TYR A 715 13.20 27.47 -13.93
CA TYR A 715 12.27 28.57 -13.67
C TYR A 715 10.94 28.37 -14.42
N TRP A 716 9.90 29.09 -14.00
CA TRP A 716 8.68 29.24 -14.79
C TRP A 716 8.87 30.30 -15.89
N GLY A 717 8.40 30.02 -17.12
CA GLY A 717 8.65 30.86 -18.28
C GLY A 717 7.77 32.11 -18.40
N ASN A 718 6.68 32.20 -17.61
CA ASN A 718 5.74 33.30 -17.64
C ASN A 718 5.70 34.02 -16.27
N GLU A 719 6.78 34.72 -15.96
CA GLU A 719 6.96 35.46 -14.71
C GLU A 719 6.65 36.95 -14.88
N SER A 720 5.72 37.46 -14.08
CA SER A 720 5.23 38.85 -14.14
C SER A 720 5.61 39.70 -12.92
N GLY A 721 6.17 39.10 -11.85
CA GLY A 721 6.62 39.82 -10.65
C GLY A 721 8.03 40.41 -10.80
N ASN A 722 8.45 41.30 -9.88
CA ASN A 722 9.80 41.90 -9.84
C ASN A 722 10.87 40.88 -9.39
N ARG A 723 11.31 40.01 -10.31
CA ARG A 723 12.19 38.86 -10.06
C ARG A 723 13.58 39.10 -10.64
N THR A 724 14.19 40.22 -10.25
CA THR A 724 15.62 40.50 -10.47
C THR A 724 16.41 40.16 -9.21
N PHE A 725 17.41 39.30 -9.29
CA PHE A 725 18.15 38.81 -8.12
C PHE A 725 19.57 38.34 -8.47
N ASP A 726 20.41 38.23 -7.44
CA ASP A 726 21.78 37.71 -7.59
C ASP A 726 21.86 36.22 -7.26
N ILE A 727 22.67 35.50 -8.04
CA ILE A 727 23.11 34.12 -7.77
C ILE A 727 24.58 34.19 -7.34
N LEU A 728 24.90 33.59 -6.20
CA LEU A 728 26.23 33.65 -5.59
C LEU A 728 26.76 32.24 -5.31
N ILE A 729 28.07 32.06 -5.48
CA ILE A 729 28.84 30.87 -5.07
C ILE A 729 29.76 31.28 -3.92
N ASP A 730 29.55 30.72 -2.73
CA ASP A 730 30.31 31.07 -1.51
C ASP A 730 30.41 32.59 -1.27
N ASP A 731 29.29 33.29 -1.45
CA ASP A 731 29.15 34.76 -1.35
C ASP A 731 29.86 35.59 -2.43
N ALA A 732 30.58 34.97 -3.37
CA ALA A 732 31.02 35.62 -4.59
C ALA A 732 29.89 35.61 -5.64
N LYS A 733 29.62 36.75 -6.29
CA LYS A 733 28.55 36.85 -7.28
C LYS A 733 28.90 36.08 -8.56
N LEU A 734 28.04 35.15 -8.95
CA LEU A 734 28.11 34.39 -10.20
C LEU A 734 27.38 35.14 -11.33
N ALA A 735 26.13 35.53 -11.08
CA ALA A 735 25.28 36.18 -12.07
C ALA A 735 24.19 37.03 -11.39
N THR A 736 23.68 38.03 -12.12
CA THR A 736 22.41 38.69 -11.82
C THR A 736 21.39 38.18 -12.84
N GLU A 737 20.26 37.65 -12.38
CA GLU A 737 19.20 37.10 -13.23
C GLU A 737 17.93 37.95 -13.12
N ASN A 738 17.21 38.10 -14.23
CA ASN A 738 15.91 38.78 -14.28
C ASN A 738 14.91 37.92 -15.05
N LEU A 739 13.91 37.38 -14.34
CA LEU A 739 12.91 36.49 -14.93
C LEU A 739 11.69 37.25 -15.50
N THR A 740 11.50 38.51 -15.12
CA THR A 740 10.30 39.30 -15.44
C THR A 740 10.16 39.48 -16.94
N GLY A 741 9.11 38.90 -17.53
CA GLY A 741 8.82 39.00 -18.97
C GLY A 741 9.88 38.36 -19.88
N LYS A 742 10.80 37.54 -19.33
CA LYS A 742 12.00 37.06 -20.05
C LYS A 742 11.66 36.14 -21.22
N TRP A 743 10.69 35.23 -21.05
CA TRP A 743 10.29 34.29 -22.11
C TRP A 743 8.83 34.43 -22.55
N ASN A 744 7.93 34.90 -21.68
CA ASN A 744 6.49 35.05 -21.96
C ASN A 744 5.84 33.78 -22.52
N VAL A 745 6.19 32.62 -21.96
CA VAL A 745 5.70 31.30 -22.35
C VAL A 745 5.26 30.51 -21.13
N SER A 746 4.11 29.86 -21.20
CA SER A 746 3.56 29.04 -20.11
C SER A 746 4.20 27.64 -20.07
N GLU A 747 5.51 27.58 -19.96
CA GLU A 747 6.29 26.34 -19.80
C GLU A 747 7.55 26.59 -18.96
N PHE A 748 8.13 25.53 -18.40
CA PHE A 748 9.37 25.63 -17.62
C PHE A 748 10.60 25.87 -18.49
N ARG A 749 11.55 26.64 -17.95
CA ARG A 749 12.80 27.00 -18.62
C ARG A 749 14.00 26.62 -17.76
N ASN A 750 14.94 25.90 -18.37
CA ASN A 750 16.22 25.55 -17.76
C ASN A 750 17.28 26.54 -18.25
N VAL A 751 17.95 27.21 -17.32
CA VAL A 751 19.03 28.16 -17.61
C VAL A 751 20.33 27.62 -17.03
N GLU A 752 21.38 27.55 -17.85
CA GLU A 752 22.72 27.13 -17.42
C GLU A 752 23.62 28.36 -17.26
N TYR A 753 24.28 28.49 -16.09
CA TYR A 753 25.29 29.50 -15.79
C TYR A 753 26.65 28.81 -15.66
N ALA A 754 27.62 29.19 -16.49
CA ALA A 754 28.99 28.66 -16.36
C ALA A 754 29.61 29.16 -15.05
N ILE A 755 30.19 28.25 -14.26
CA ILE A 755 30.87 28.58 -13.01
C ILE A 755 32.37 28.71 -13.32
N PRO A 756 33.00 29.87 -13.09
CA PRO A 756 34.45 30.01 -13.25
C PRO A 756 35.21 29.02 -12.36
N ASP A 757 36.26 28.40 -12.87
CA ASP A 757 37.05 27.40 -12.14
C ASP A 757 37.57 27.95 -10.80
N SER A 758 37.91 29.24 -10.74
CA SER A 758 38.34 29.93 -9.51
C SER A 758 37.31 29.89 -8.37
N MET A 759 36.03 29.59 -8.66
CA MET A 759 34.97 29.47 -7.65
C MET A 759 34.81 28.05 -7.10
N VAL A 760 35.34 27.02 -7.79
CA VAL A 760 35.17 25.59 -7.47
C VAL A 760 36.48 24.84 -7.24
N GLU A 761 37.62 25.35 -7.70
CA GLU A 761 38.93 24.71 -7.61
C GLU A 761 39.32 24.41 -6.16
N GLY A 762 39.73 23.16 -5.90
CA GLY A 762 40.14 22.68 -4.57
C GLY A 762 39.00 22.54 -3.56
N LYS A 763 37.73 22.70 -3.98
CA LYS A 763 36.56 22.55 -3.11
C LYS A 763 35.81 21.27 -3.44
N ASP A 764 35.42 20.51 -2.42
CA ASP A 764 34.53 19.34 -2.57
C ASP A 764 33.04 19.70 -2.55
N LYS A 765 32.72 20.91 -2.06
CA LYS A 765 31.38 21.47 -2.00
C LYS A 765 31.42 22.98 -2.20
N ILE A 766 30.34 23.53 -2.74
CA ILE A 766 30.11 24.97 -2.88
C ILE A 766 28.72 25.34 -2.35
N ARG A 767 28.57 26.54 -1.79
CA ARG A 767 27.26 27.07 -1.42
C ARG A 767 26.70 27.95 -2.53
N VAL A 768 25.58 27.52 -3.12
CA VAL A 768 24.81 28.33 -4.08
C VAL A 768 23.74 29.11 -3.33
N LYS A 769 23.75 30.44 -3.43
CA LYS A 769 22.80 31.34 -2.79
C LYS A 769 22.04 32.19 -3.82
N PHE A 770 20.73 32.30 -3.66
CA PHE A 770 19.85 33.20 -4.41
C PHE A 770 19.45 34.36 -3.51
N GLN A 771 19.84 35.59 -3.85
CA GLN A 771 19.73 36.78 -3.00
C GLN A 771 18.79 37.81 -3.62
N ALA A 772 17.71 38.14 -2.91
CA ALA A 772 16.75 39.14 -3.34
C ALA A 772 17.29 40.56 -3.06
N PRO A 773 16.98 41.57 -3.90
CA PRO A 773 17.21 42.97 -3.59
C PRO A 773 16.28 43.43 -2.46
N SER A 774 16.55 44.60 -1.88
CA SER A 774 15.78 45.17 -0.77
C SER A 774 14.27 45.31 -1.06
N ASN A 775 13.89 45.48 -2.33
CA ASN A 775 12.51 45.49 -2.80
C ASN A 775 12.37 44.63 -4.06
N GLY A 776 12.07 43.33 -3.90
CA GLY A 776 11.98 42.37 -5.00
C GLY A 776 12.11 40.92 -4.55
N TYR A 777 12.22 40.02 -5.51
CA TYR A 777 12.17 38.58 -5.32
C TYR A 777 13.39 37.88 -5.91
N ALA A 778 13.92 36.88 -5.20
CA ALA A 778 14.87 35.91 -5.74
C ALA A 778 14.18 34.56 -5.96
N GLY A 779 14.25 33.98 -7.16
CA GLY A 779 13.43 32.81 -7.57
C GLY A 779 12.13 33.25 -8.27
N GLY A 780 11.13 32.41 -8.57
CA GLY A 780 10.85 31.04 -8.11
C GLY A 780 11.71 29.98 -8.79
N VAL A 781 12.60 29.39 -8.02
CA VAL A 781 13.47 28.30 -8.46
C VAL A 781 12.75 26.98 -8.22
N PHE A 782 12.63 26.15 -9.25
CA PHE A 782 11.92 24.87 -9.22
C PHE A 782 12.86 23.68 -9.11
N TYR A 783 14.09 23.84 -9.59
CA TYR A 783 15.09 22.78 -9.57
C TYR A 783 16.50 23.36 -9.70
N LEU A 784 17.48 22.69 -9.10
CA LEU A 784 18.89 23.04 -9.18
C LEU A 784 19.72 21.82 -9.57
N ARG A 785 20.65 21.97 -10.53
CA ARG A 785 21.67 20.95 -10.85
C ARG A 785 23.05 21.58 -11.00
N LEU A 786 24.06 20.89 -10.49
CA LEU A 786 25.44 21.11 -10.86
C LEU A 786 25.80 20.15 -12.00
N LEU A 787 26.33 20.68 -13.10
CA LEU A 787 26.55 19.95 -14.34
C LEU A 787 28.02 19.98 -14.77
N ARG A 788 28.48 18.86 -15.33
CA ARG A 788 29.63 18.76 -16.23
C ARG A 788 29.36 19.48 -17.56
N PRO A 789 30.41 19.89 -18.29
CA PRO A 789 30.23 20.58 -19.56
C PRO A 789 29.56 19.65 -20.58
N LYS A 790 28.89 20.24 -21.57
CA LYS A 790 28.41 19.47 -22.73
C LYS A 790 29.65 18.92 -23.44
N SER A 791 29.75 17.60 -23.58
CA SER A 791 30.88 16.97 -24.27
C SER A 791 30.98 17.51 -25.70
N THR A 792 31.94 18.40 -25.96
CA THR A 792 32.41 18.77 -27.31
C THR A 792 33.54 17.82 -27.71
N THR A 793 33.24 16.52 -27.72
CA THR A 793 34.12 15.55 -28.37
C THR A 793 33.82 15.57 -29.86
N GLY A 794 34.85 15.92 -30.64
CA GLY A 794 34.80 16.09 -32.08
C GLY A 794 34.12 14.96 -32.84
N ILE A 795 33.58 15.32 -34.00
CA ILE A 795 32.85 14.45 -34.93
C ILE A 795 33.69 13.19 -35.25
N LYS A 796 33.41 12.08 -34.56
CA LYS A 796 33.29 10.79 -35.25
C LYS A 796 31.82 10.60 -35.56
N LYS A 797 31.50 10.82 -36.83
CA LYS A 797 30.19 10.64 -37.44
C LYS A 797 29.75 9.19 -37.25
N THR A 798 29.05 8.86 -36.17
CA THR A 798 28.21 7.66 -36.13
C THR A 798 27.06 7.93 -37.08
N MET A 799 27.24 7.52 -38.33
CA MET A 799 26.20 7.57 -39.34
C MET A 799 25.03 6.71 -38.83
N ASN A 800 23.93 7.37 -38.51
CA ASN A 800 22.67 6.72 -38.20
C ASN A 800 22.15 6.14 -39.53
N HIS A 801 22.59 4.93 -39.84
CA HIS A 801 22.26 4.26 -41.09
C HIS A 801 20.83 3.72 -40.99
N PRO A 802 19.95 4.02 -41.96
CA PRO A 802 18.60 3.47 -41.93
C PRO A 802 18.65 1.94 -42.08
N HIS A 803 17.84 1.23 -41.30
CA HIS A 803 17.74 -0.23 -41.33
C HIS A 803 16.67 -0.74 -42.30
N PHE A 804 15.74 0.13 -42.75
CA PHE A 804 14.65 -0.23 -43.67
C PHE A 804 14.47 0.82 -44.77
N TYR A 805 13.88 0.43 -45.90
CA TYR A 805 13.41 1.38 -46.90
C TYR A 805 12.22 2.16 -46.34
N LYS A 806 12.19 3.47 -46.54
CA LYS A 806 11.08 4.31 -46.09
C LYS A 806 10.88 5.47 -47.06
N LEU A 807 9.63 5.73 -47.46
CA LEU A 807 9.23 6.94 -48.17
C LEU A 807 8.40 7.80 -47.21
N ASN A 808 8.89 8.98 -46.86
CA ASN A 808 8.17 9.86 -45.93
C ASN A 808 7.19 10.76 -46.68
N GLN A 809 6.21 11.27 -45.93
CA GLN A 809 5.31 12.30 -46.41
C GLN A 809 6.10 13.57 -46.76
N ASN A 810 5.82 14.18 -47.91
CA ASN A 810 6.46 15.40 -48.35
C ASN A 810 6.09 16.58 -47.42
N TYR A 811 7.02 17.52 -47.25
CA TYR A 811 6.78 18.75 -46.48
C TYR A 811 7.33 19.98 -47.22
N PRO A 812 6.56 21.08 -47.32
CA PRO A 812 5.16 21.22 -46.89
C PRO A 812 4.19 20.32 -47.69
N ASN A 813 3.02 19.98 -47.14
CA ASN A 813 1.89 19.32 -47.84
C ASN A 813 0.54 19.75 -47.21
N PRO A 814 -0.37 20.42 -47.94
CA PRO A 814 -0.24 20.88 -49.32
C PRO A 814 0.95 21.83 -49.54
N PHE A 815 1.46 21.92 -50.76
CA PHE A 815 2.66 22.71 -51.09
C PHE A 815 2.42 23.75 -52.18
N ASN A 816 3.19 24.83 -52.19
CA ASN A 816 3.16 25.86 -53.23
C ASN A 816 4.54 26.57 -53.36
N PRO A 817 5.20 26.57 -54.53
CA PRO A 817 5.11 25.57 -55.59
C PRO A 817 6.10 24.43 -55.38
N THR A 818 6.89 24.41 -54.30
CA THR A 818 7.92 23.38 -54.05
C THR A 818 7.69 22.61 -52.74
N THR A 819 8.08 21.34 -52.73
CA THR A 819 8.05 20.48 -51.54
C THR A 819 9.24 19.53 -51.52
N HIS A 820 9.59 19.02 -50.35
CA HIS A 820 10.69 18.09 -50.15
C HIS A 820 10.18 16.72 -49.73
N ILE A 821 10.69 15.68 -50.38
CA ILE A 821 10.31 14.28 -50.18
C ILE A 821 11.52 13.54 -49.61
N ALA A 822 11.48 13.23 -48.31
CA ALA A 822 12.54 12.48 -47.66
C ALA A 822 12.33 10.96 -47.80
N TYR A 823 13.39 10.22 -48.10
CA TYR A 823 13.35 8.75 -48.18
C TYR A 823 14.66 8.11 -47.67
N SER A 824 14.55 6.88 -47.22
CA SER A 824 15.64 6.11 -46.59
C SER A 824 15.96 4.87 -47.42
N VAL A 825 17.24 4.58 -47.57
CA VAL A 825 17.78 3.43 -48.32
C VAL A 825 18.70 2.64 -47.37
N PRO A 826 18.35 1.41 -46.97
CA PRO A 826 19.08 0.68 -45.93
C PRO A 826 20.29 -0.09 -46.44
N GLN A 827 20.45 -0.23 -47.75
CA GLN A 827 21.62 -0.83 -48.39
C GLN A 827 21.74 -0.30 -49.81
N SER A 828 22.93 -0.35 -50.40
CA SER A 828 23.14 0.12 -51.77
C SER A 828 22.16 -0.54 -52.74
N SER A 829 21.32 0.26 -53.40
CA SER A 829 20.26 -0.24 -54.29
C SER A 829 19.85 0.79 -55.33
N TYR A 830 19.34 0.30 -56.45
CA TYR A 830 18.81 1.14 -57.52
C TYR A 830 17.41 1.64 -57.13
N ILE A 831 17.25 2.96 -57.02
CA ILE A 831 16.02 3.63 -56.58
C ILE A 831 15.41 4.39 -57.75
N ARG A 832 14.10 4.24 -57.96
CA ARG A 832 13.31 5.18 -58.78
C ARG A 832 12.27 5.88 -57.91
N LEU A 833 12.31 7.20 -57.87
CA LEU A 833 11.33 8.06 -57.24
C LEU A 833 10.69 8.94 -58.32
N LYS A 834 9.41 8.67 -58.61
CA LYS A 834 8.66 9.30 -59.70
C LYS A 834 7.35 9.89 -59.21
N VAL A 835 6.86 10.94 -59.87
CA VAL A 835 5.58 11.60 -59.62
C VAL A 835 4.60 11.28 -60.75
N TYR A 836 3.35 11.02 -60.40
CA TYR A 836 2.26 10.67 -61.29
C TYR A 836 1.04 11.57 -61.04
N ASN A 837 0.24 11.82 -62.08
CA ASN A 837 -1.08 12.41 -61.94
C ASN A 837 -2.13 11.35 -61.52
N LEU A 838 -3.37 11.76 -61.26
CA LEU A 838 -4.44 10.83 -60.87
C LEU A 838 -4.84 9.82 -61.96
N LEU A 839 -4.48 10.06 -63.23
CA LEU A 839 -4.67 9.11 -64.32
C LEU A 839 -3.54 8.07 -64.39
N GLY A 840 -2.56 8.13 -63.48
CA GLY A 840 -1.40 7.24 -63.45
C GLY A 840 -0.33 7.57 -64.49
N GLN A 841 -0.44 8.70 -65.19
CA GLN A 841 0.58 9.15 -66.13
C GLN A 841 1.76 9.75 -65.36
N GLU A 842 2.99 9.41 -65.77
CA GLU A 842 4.21 9.96 -65.19
C GLU A 842 4.31 11.45 -65.52
N VAL A 843 4.46 12.27 -64.48
CA VAL A 843 4.57 13.73 -64.56
C VAL A 843 6.04 14.15 -64.56
N THR A 844 6.84 13.56 -63.67
CA THR A 844 8.29 13.81 -63.61
C THR A 844 8.99 12.71 -62.82
N THR A 845 10.28 12.51 -63.10
CA THR A 845 11.17 11.65 -62.30
C THR A 845 12.01 12.52 -61.38
N LEU A 846 11.87 12.34 -60.06
CA LEU A 846 12.62 13.11 -59.06
C LEU A 846 14.01 12.53 -58.80
N PHE A 847 14.15 11.21 -58.94
CA PHE A 847 15.42 10.51 -58.86
C PHE A 847 15.34 9.13 -59.52
N GLU A 848 16.34 8.75 -60.31
CA GLU A 848 16.49 7.40 -60.85
C GLU A 848 17.98 7.04 -60.93
N GLY A 849 18.41 6.03 -60.15
CA GLY A 849 19.81 5.62 -60.11
C GLY A 849 20.19 4.81 -58.86
N LEU A 850 21.46 4.41 -58.78
CA LEU A 850 22.04 3.75 -57.60
C LEU A 850 22.20 4.74 -56.43
N ARG A 851 21.68 4.38 -55.25
CA ARG A 851 21.93 5.07 -53.97
C ARG A 851 22.58 4.14 -52.98
N GLN A 852 23.61 4.62 -52.28
CA GLN A 852 24.19 3.90 -51.16
C GLN A 852 23.28 3.95 -49.92
N GLN A 853 23.61 3.19 -48.88
CA GLN A 853 22.87 3.24 -47.62
C GLN A 853 22.86 4.66 -47.03
N GLY A 854 21.68 5.21 -46.76
CA GLY A 854 21.53 6.57 -46.24
C GLY A 854 20.13 7.14 -46.34
N ASN A 855 19.96 8.33 -45.79
CA ASN A 855 18.74 9.13 -45.91
C ASN A 855 18.95 10.20 -46.99
N TYR A 856 17.95 10.39 -47.85
CA TYR A 856 17.98 11.29 -48.98
C TYR A 856 16.72 12.14 -49.02
N THR A 857 16.81 13.29 -49.69
CA THR A 857 15.68 14.18 -49.92
C THR A 857 15.65 14.55 -51.40
N ALA A 858 14.49 14.42 -52.04
CA ALA A 858 14.26 14.92 -53.39
C ALA A 858 13.30 16.11 -53.34
N THR A 859 13.55 17.12 -54.16
CA THR A 859 12.68 18.29 -54.26
C THR A 859 11.72 18.11 -55.43
N PHE A 860 10.43 18.28 -55.17
CA PHE A 860 9.39 18.32 -56.21
C PHE A 860 8.93 19.77 -56.42
N ASP A 861 9.07 20.25 -57.64
CA ASP A 861 8.69 21.59 -58.07
C ASP A 861 7.49 21.54 -59.02
N GLY A 862 6.40 22.16 -58.60
CA GLY A 862 5.10 22.18 -59.27
C GLY A 862 4.85 23.43 -60.12
N ARG A 863 5.82 24.33 -60.33
CA ARG A 863 5.60 25.62 -61.05
C ARG A 863 4.96 25.50 -62.44
N GLY A 864 5.15 24.38 -63.14
CA GLY A 864 4.57 24.11 -64.47
C GLY A 864 3.32 23.22 -64.48
N LEU A 865 2.81 22.82 -63.32
CA LEU A 865 1.74 21.82 -63.21
C LEU A 865 0.39 22.46 -62.84
N SER A 866 -0.73 21.78 -63.10
CA SER A 866 -2.04 22.22 -62.63
C SER A 866 -2.17 22.00 -61.11
N GLY A 867 -2.87 22.89 -60.41
CA GLY A 867 -3.19 22.70 -59.00
C GLY A 867 -4.03 21.43 -58.81
N GLY A 868 -3.75 20.66 -57.77
CA GLY A 868 -4.44 19.38 -57.56
C GLY A 868 -3.59 18.31 -56.88
N VAL A 869 -4.10 17.09 -56.91
CA VAL A 869 -3.49 15.93 -56.25
C VAL A 869 -2.52 15.23 -57.18
N TYR A 870 -1.33 14.93 -56.67
CA TYR A 870 -0.31 14.11 -57.32
C TYR A 870 0.06 12.94 -56.41
N LEU A 871 0.53 11.85 -57.01
CA LEU A 871 1.08 10.70 -56.29
C LEU A 871 2.58 10.61 -56.56
N TYR A 872 3.39 10.32 -55.56
CA TYR A 872 4.80 9.99 -55.77
C TYR A 872 5.09 8.59 -55.23
N ARG A 873 5.85 7.83 -56.00
CA ARG A 873 6.17 6.44 -55.73
C ARG A 873 7.67 6.23 -55.73
N MET A 874 8.15 5.57 -54.68
CA MET A 874 9.50 5.05 -54.61
C MET A 874 9.46 3.55 -54.89
N THR A 875 10.32 3.11 -55.80
CA THR A 875 10.55 1.68 -56.08
C THR A 875 12.03 1.35 -55.90
N ALA A 876 12.29 0.23 -55.23
CA ALA A 876 13.57 -0.43 -55.05
C ALA A 876 13.35 -1.95 -55.11
N ALA A 877 14.41 -2.75 -55.22
CA ALA A 877 14.38 -4.21 -55.46
C ALA A 877 13.11 -4.94 -54.93
N ASN A 878 12.88 -4.94 -53.62
CA ASN A 878 11.71 -5.56 -52.97
C ASN A 878 10.83 -4.55 -52.21
N PHE A 879 10.87 -3.27 -52.55
CA PHE A 879 10.14 -2.22 -51.84
C PHE A 879 9.44 -1.28 -52.83
N VAL A 880 8.13 -1.11 -52.63
CA VAL A 880 7.31 -0.12 -53.33
C VAL A 880 6.43 0.58 -52.31
N ASP A 881 6.56 1.90 -52.18
CA ASP A 881 5.65 2.74 -51.39
C ASP A 881 5.20 3.94 -52.23
N THR A 882 3.94 4.31 -52.09
CA THR A 882 3.32 5.42 -52.82
C THR A 882 2.62 6.34 -51.83
N LYS A 883 2.86 7.64 -51.95
CA LYS A 883 2.23 8.67 -51.11
C LYS A 883 1.55 9.71 -51.97
N LYS A 884 0.58 10.40 -51.38
CA LYS A 884 -0.19 11.47 -52.01
C LYS A 884 0.34 12.84 -51.58
N THR A 885 0.41 13.78 -52.51
CA THR A 885 0.68 15.20 -52.23
C THR A 885 -0.35 16.09 -52.92
N MET A 886 -0.51 17.32 -52.44
CA MET A 886 -1.42 18.31 -53.01
C MET A 886 -0.66 19.60 -53.35
N LEU A 887 -0.64 19.98 -54.62
CA LEU A 887 -0.14 21.27 -55.08
C LEU A 887 -1.27 22.30 -54.98
N LEU A 888 -1.08 23.33 -54.16
CA LEU A 888 -1.92 24.52 -54.14
C LEU A 888 -1.41 25.49 -55.21
N LYS A 889 -2.32 26.03 -56.02
CA LYS A 889 -2.05 27.17 -56.90
C LYS A 889 -2.64 28.43 -56.31
#